data_AF-A0A661F6V5-F1
#
_entry.id   AF-A0A661F6V5-F1
#
_cell.length_a   1.000
_cell.length_b   1.000
_cell.length_c   1.000
_cell.angle_alpha   90.00
_cell.angle_beta   90.00
_cell.angle_gamma   90.00
#
_symmetry.space_group_name_H-M   'P 1'
#
loop_
_entity.id
_entity.type
_entity.pdbx_description
1 polymer ?
#
loop_
_entity_poly.entity_id
_entity_poly.type
_entity_poly.pdbx_seq_one_letter_code
_entity_poly.pdbx_strand_id
1 'polypeptide(L)'
;MSYNLVIVESPAKAKTIEKYLGADFHVLASYGHVRDLIPKEGAVDTEHDFAMKYELIDRNARHVQEISKHAKKADAIYLAPDPDREGEAIAWHLLEILKKKKLLKDKPVHRVVFHEVTKKAIQEAVNNPREISMDMVDAQQTRRALDYLVGFTLSPLLWRKIRRGLSAGRVQSPALRLIVERELEIEKFDRQEYWSIEAKVESEEKPFSAKLTELKGEKLKQFSLVNEQQSSDAKQSLESAAAGSLTVAKVDKKKRKRNPSPPFITSTLQQEASRKLGFTTRRTMTVAQQLYEGMDIGGETVGLITYMRTDSVNLAQEALEEIRAFIQQKFGADNVPKEPRAFKTKSKNAQEAHEAIRPTSATREPSALKSALSADQYKLYNLIWKRAISCQMVHATINTVSADLSCGEGNTFRATGSTIANAGFMAVYLEGRDDQKDKDDDQETLLPELKVGQVLQLNEIIPAQHFTEPPPRFGEASLVKSLEEFGIGRPSTYASIISTLQARDYVKLEKKRFYPTDVGRIVNKFLTEHFTKYVDYNFTARLEDDLDAISRGEKQWVPLMKEFWGPFKALVVEKDESVQRKDVTHEAIEDKCPDCGGPLSIRLGRNGRFIGCDSYPDCKYTRNLDENGEIEEPEIIEDRKCPKCESALIIKRGRYGKFIGCTGYPDCRHIEPLEKPVDTKVLCPECSQANLLKRKSRNGKIFYSCANYPKCKYAIWNEPLAEICPDCNWPILSIKTTKRRGTEKVCPQKECKFSEPYEVDEPSSDD
;
A
#
# COMPACT_ATOMS: atom_id res chain seq x y z
N MET A 1 43.06 -27.13 -3.69
CA MET A 1 41.67 -26.68 -3.64
C MET A 1 41.61 -25.35 -4.37
N SER A 2 40.77 -25.26 -5.40
CA SER A 2 40.52 -23.99 -6.08
C SER A 2 39.78 -23.08 -5.12
N TYR A 3 40.19 -21.82 -5.01
CA TYR A 3 39.55 -20.84 -4.14
C TYR A 3 38.68 -19.91 -4.99
N ASN A 4 37.37 -20.16 -5.04
CA ASN A 4 36.43 -19.39 -5.86
C ASN A 4 35.66 -18.38 -5.00
N LEU A 5 35.52 -17.13 -5.48
CA LEU A 5 34.75 -16.11 -4.79
C LEU A 5 33.38 -15.94 -5.43
N VAL A 6 32.31 -16.10 -4.65
CA VAL A 6 30.94 -15.81 -5.05
C VAL A 6 30.49 -14.52 -4.36
N ILE A 7 29.88 -13.60 -5.10
CA ILE A 7 29.37 -12.33 -4.57
C ILE A 7 27.87 -12.25 -4.81
N VAL A 8 27.10 -12.11 -3.72
CA VAL A 8 25.64 -11.98 -3.73
C VAL A 8 25.21 -10.65 -3.11
N GLU A 9 23.94 -10.29 -3.23
CA GLU A 9 23.44 -9.01 -2.73
C GLU A 9 23.17 -8.98 -1.22
N SER A 10 22.86 -10.12 -0.59
CA SER A 10 22.43 -10.16 0.81
C SER A 10 23.14 -11.22 1.67
N PRO A 11 23.27 -10.99 3.00
CA PRO A 11 23.98 -11.91 3.88
C PRO A 11 23.25 -13.25 4.11
N ALA A 12 21.91 -13.24 4.10
CA ALA A 12 21.13 -14.47 4.26
C ALA A 12 21.40 -15.41 3.08
N LYS A 13 21.31 -14.87 1.86
CA LYS A 13 21.62 -15.58 0.62
C LYS A 13 23.05 -16.09 0.58
N ALA A 14 24.01 -15.30 1.08
CA ALA A 14 25.42 -15.71 1.15
C ALA A 14 25.60 -16.98 1.98
N LYS A 15 25.02 -17.01 3.19
CA LYS A 15 25.07 -18.18 4.08
C LYS A 15 24.42 -19.42 3.47
N THR A 16 23.29 -19.24 2.79
CA THR A 16 22.57 -20.34 2.14
C THR A 16 23.39 -20.94 1.00
N ILE A 17 23.95 -20.11 0.13
CA ILE A 17 24.71 -20.55 -1.05
C ILE A 17 26.05 -21.17 -0.65
N GLU A 18 26.75 -20.64 0.36
CA GLU A 18 28.03 -21.17 0.83
C GLU A 18 27.87 -22.63 1.31
N LYS A 19 26.76 -22.96 1.99
CA LYS A 19 26.45 -24.32 2.41
C LYS A 19 26.24 -25.29 1.22
N TYR A 20 25.71 -24.81 0.10
CA TYR A 20 25.41 -25.66 -1.06
C TYR A 20 26.61 -25.91 -1.98
N LEU A 21 27.52 -24.94 -2.07
CA LEU A 21 28.70 -25.01 -2.94
C LEU A 21 29.90 -25.69 -2.26
N GLY A 22 29.98 -25.65 -0.93
CA GLY A 22 31.04 -26.34 -0.18
C GLY A 22 32.37 -25.59 -0.12
N ALA A 23 33.43 -26.28 0.29
CA ALA A 23 34.69 -25.68 0.75
C ALA A 23 35.53 -24.97 -0.35
N ASP A 24 35.30 -25.28 -1.63
CA ASP A 24 36.00 -24.63 -2.75
C ASP A 24 35.45 -23.23 -3.08
N PHE A 25 34.34 -22.84 -2.44
CA PHE A 25 33.70 -21.55 -2.65
C PHE A 25 33.64 -20.75 -1.35
N HIS A 26 33.96 -19.46 -1.46
CA HIS A 26 33.72 -18.49 -0.41
C HIS A 26 32.70 -17.46 -0.87
N VAL A 27 31.68 -17.21 -0.06
CA VAL A 27 30.54 -16.38 -0.48
C VAL A 27 30.46 -15.10 0.35
N LEU A 28 30.51 -13.94 -0.31
CA LEU A 28 30.40 -12.62 0.31
C LEU A 28 29.16 -11.87 -0.14
N ALA A 29 28.65 -11.00 0.73
CA ALA A 29 27.50 -10.14 0.43
C ALA A 29 27.93 -8.69 0.14
N SER A 30 27.33 -8.08 -0.89
CA SER A 30 27.55 -6.68 -1.26
C SER A 30 26.66 -5.70 -0.49
N TYR A 31 25.60 -6.20 0.16
CA TYR A 31 24.56 -5.41 0.83
C TYR A 31 23.81 -4.48 -0.14
N GLY A 32 23.41 -5.05 -1.27
CA GLY A 32 22.75 -4.38 -2.38
C GLY A 32 23.72 -3.61 -3.29
N HIS A 33 23.29 -2.45 -3.79
CA HIS A 33 24.11 -1.56 -4.60
C HIS A 33 25.38 -1.11 -3.86
N VAL A 34 26.51 -1.13 -4.56
CA VAL A 34 27.82 -0.71 -4.02
C VAL A 34 28.26 0.67 -4.52
N ARG A 35 27.68 1.13 -5.62
CA ARG A 35 27.87 2.47 -6.18
C ARG A 35 26.51 3.09 -6.47
N ASP A 36 26.47 4.41 -6.50
CA ASP A 36 25.31 5.18 -6.96
C ASP A 36 25.80 6.47 -7.64
N LEU A 37 24.89 7.18 -8.31
CA LEU A 37 25.16 8.50 -8.86
C LEU A 37 25.59 9.46 -7.76
N ILE A 38 26.57 10.32 -8.07
CA ILE A 38 26.97 11.39 -7.14
C ILE A 38 25.76 12.25 -6.76
N PRO A 39 25.57 12.62 -5.48
CA PRO A 39 24.40 13.34 -4.99
C PRO A 39 24.50 14.85 -5.27
N LYS A 40 24.95 15.25 -6.46
CA LYS A 40 25.20 16.62 -6.88
C LYS A 40 24.79 16.80 -8.34
N GLU A 41 24.62 18.05 -8.78
CA GLU A 41 24.37 18.37 -10.19
C GLU A 41 25.49 17.85 -11.11
N GLY A 42 25.12 17.46 -12.33
CA GLY A 42 26.07 16.95 -13.32
C GLY A 42 26.51 15.49 -13.10
N ALA A 43 25.74 14.70 -12.33
CA ALA A 43 25.95 13.26 -12.20
C ALA A 43 25.65 12.49 -13.50
N VAL A 44 24.76 13.04 -14.33
CA VAL A 44 24.45 12.56 -15.67
C VAL A 44 24.85 13.69 -16.64
N ASP A 45 25.83 13.43 -17.51
CA ASP A 45 26.32 14.41 -18.48
C ASP A 45 25.51 14.38 -19.77
N THR A 46 24.56 15.31 -19.90
CA THR A 46 23.60 15.31 -21.02
C THR A 46 24.20 15.71 -22.35
N GLU A 47 25.42 16.26 -22.36
CA GLU A 47 26.13 16.68 -23.59
C GLU A 47 27.04 15.56 -24.13
N HIS A 48 27.48 14.64 -23.27
CA HIS A 48 28.35 13.52 -23.63
C HIS A 48 27.64 12.18 -23.46
N ASP A 49 26.60 11.96 -24.28
CA ASP A 49 25.83 10.71 -24.35
C ASP A 49 25.36 10.19 -22.98
N PHE A 50 24.97 11.10 -22.08
CA PHE A 50 24.45 10.79 -20.74
C PHE A 50 25.45 10.03 -19.85
N ALA A 51 26.75 10.24 -20.05
CA ALA A 51 27.79 9.62 -19.24
C ALA A 51 27.54 9.83 -17.74
N MET A 52 27.52 8.72 -16.98
CA MET A 52 27.17 8.72 -15.57
C MET A 52 28.39 8.69 -14.65
N LYS A 53 28.37 9.57 -13.64
CA LYS A 53 29.39 9.68 -12.60
C LYS A 53 28.93 8.96 -11.35
N TYR A 54 29.58 7.84 -11.07
CA TYR A 54 29.30 7.00 -9.91
C TYR A 54 30.31 7.20 -8.78
N GLU A 55 29.84 7.19 -7.54
CA GLU A 55 30.66 7.10 -6.34
C GLU A 55 30.31 5.85 -5.52
N LEU A 56 31.23 5.48 -4.63
CA LEU A 56 31.02 4.36 -3.71
C LEU A 56 30.03 4.77 -2.64
N ILE A 57 29.08 3.88 -2.31
CA ILE A 57 28.15 4.13 -1.20
C ILE A 57 28.89 3.92 0.13
N ASP A 58 29.03 4.97 0.94
CA ASP A 58 29.80 4.97 2.19
C ASP A 58 29.48 3.78 3.12
N ARG A 59 28.18 3.52 3.36
CA ARG A 59 27.74 2.41 4.23
C ARG A 59 28.18 1.03 3.74
N ASN A 60 28.43 0.88 2.44
CA ASN A 60 28.81 -0.38 1.80
C ASN A 60 30.32 -0.45 1.51
N ALA A 61 31.08 0.61 1.79
CA ALA A 61 32.51 0.69 1.49
C ALA A 61 33.33 -0.43 2.18
N ARG A 62 33.00 -0.76 3.43
CA ARG A 62 33.65 -1.86 4.17
C ARG A 62 33.48 -3.22 3.47
N HIS A 63 32.30 -3.47 2.90
CA HIS A 63 31.97 -4.72 2.23
C HIS A 63 32.71 -4.82 0.89
N VAL A 64 32.84 -3.71 0.18
CA VAL A 64 33.67 -3.65 -1.04
C VAL A 64 35.16 -3.88 -0.73
N GLN A 65 35.66 -3.40 0.41
CA GLN A 65 37.03 -3.68 0.84
C GLN A 65 37.25 -5.16 1.13
N GLU A 66 36.29 -5.81 1.80
CA GLU A 66 36.30 -7.24 2.06
C GLU A 66 36.26 -8.05 0.76
N ILE A 67 35.31 -7.75 -0.12
CA ILE A 67 35.22 -8.34 -1.47
C ILE A 67 36.55 -8.18 -2.22
N SER A 68 37.14 -6.98 -2.20
CA SER A 68 38.43 -6.71 -2.84
C SER A 68 39.57 -7.56 -2.26
N LYS A 69 39.56 -7.82 -0.95
CA LYS A 69 40.57 -8.64 -0.27
C LYS A 69 40.48 -10.10 -0.72
N HIS A 70 39.27 -10.65 -0.83
CA HIS A 70 39.07 -12.03 -1.25
C HIS A 70 39.23 -12.20 -2.77
N ALA A 71 38.83 -11.20 -3.57
CA ALA A 71 39.02 -11.20 -5.01
C ALA A 71 40.50 -11.27 -5.43
N LYS A 72 41.42 -10.71 -4.61
CA LYS A 72 42.88 -10.86 -4.84
C LYS A 72 43.34 -12.31 -4.80
N LYS A 73 42.75 -13.12 -3.92
CA LYS A 73 43.12 -14.51 -3.68
C LYS A 73 42.37 -15.50 -4.57
N ALA A 74 41.19 -15.11 -5.06
CA ALA A 74 40.30 -15.95 -5.86
C ALA A 74 40.93 -16.42 -7.17
N ASP A 75 40.70 -17.67 -7.55
CA ASP A 75 41.03 -18.22 -8.87
C ASP A 75 39.99 -17.76 -9.90
N ALA A 76 38.70 -17.83 -9.54
CA ALA A 76 37.57 -17.33 -10.32
C ALA A 76 36.60 -16.48 -9.48
N ILE A 77 35.85 -15.60 -10.14
CA ILE A 77 34.85 -14.73 -9.49
C ILE A 77 33.47 -15.00 -10.09
N TYR A 78 32.50 -15.29 -9.24
CA TYR A 78 31.11 -15.53 -9.60
C TYR A 78 30.22 -14.41 -9.05
N LEU A 79 29.57 -13.69 -9.95
CA LEU A 79 28.60 -12.64 -9.63
C LEU A 79 27.21 -13.27 -9.63
N ALA A 80 26.65 -13.46 -8.44
CA ALA A 80 25.35 -14.07 -8.18
C ALA A 80 24.28 -13.12 -7.59
N PRO A 81 24.18 -11.82 -7.97
CA PRO A 81 22.99 -11.03 -7.65
C PRO A 81 21.70 -11.63 -8.23
N ASP A 82 20.57 -11.10 -7.78
CA ASP A 82 19.23 -11.44 -8.28
C ASP A 82 19.08 -11.42 -9.82
N PRO A 83 18.11 -12.18 -10.37
CA PRO A 83 17.94 -12.35 -11.82
C PRO A 83 17.31 -11.14 -12.54
N ASP A 84 17.05 -10.02 -11.85
CA ASP A 84 16.45 -8.82 -12.44
C ASP A 84 17.49 -7.80 -12.93
N ARG A 85 17.04 -6.75 -13.65
CA ARG A 85 17.89 -5.65 -14.13
C ARG A 85 18.66 -4.93 -13.01
N GLU A 86 18.10 -4.90 -11.80
CA GLU A 86 18.78 -4.31 -10.64
C GLU A 86 19.94 -5.18 -10.19
N GLY A 87 19.75 -6.50 -10.12
CA GLY A 87 20.82 -7.46 -9.87
C GLY A 87 21.91 -7.43 -10.94
N GLU A 88 21.53 -7.30 -12.21
CA GLU A 88 22.49 -7.15 -13.30
C GLU A 88 23.35 -5.88 -13.16
N ALA A 89 22.74 -4.75 -12.81
CA ALA A 89 23.47 -3.51 -12.53
C ALA A 89 24.39 -3.63 -11.30
N ILE A 90 23.99 -4.35 -10.25
CA ILE A 90 24.86 -4.65 -9.09
C ILE A 90 26.07 -5.47 -9.55
N ALA A 91 25.87 -6.50 -10.36
CA ALA A 91 26.94 -7.34 -10.90
C ALA A 91 27.92 -6.50 -11.72
N TRP A 92 27.41 -5.66 -12.62
CA TRP A 92 28.22 -4.72 -13.40
C TRP A 92 28.97 -3.73 -12.50
N HIS A 93 28.32 -3.18 -11.48
CA HIS A 93 28.97 -2.25 -10.57
C HIS A 93 30.15 -2.87 -9.82
N LEU A 94 30.00 -4.12 -9.36
CA LEU A 94 31.06 -4.89 -8.74
C LEU A 94 32.20 -5.15 -9.73
N LEU A 95 31.90 -5.61 -10.94
CA LEU A 95 32.88 -5.88 -11.99
C LEU A 95 33.76 -4.65 -12.25
N GLU A 96 33.13 -3.50 -12.46
CA GLU A 96 33.83 -2.23 -12.74
C GLU A 96 34.70 -1.75 -11.56
N ILE A 97 34.27 -1.97 -10.31
CA ILE A 97 35.11 -1.68 -9.14
C ILE A 97 36.35 -2.58 -9.13
N LEU A 98 36.18 -3.87 -9.41
CA LEU A 98 37.28 -4.84 -9.44
C LEU A 98 38.25 -4.56 -10.60
N LYS A 99 37.75 -4.16 -11.78
CA LYS A 99 38.55 -3.67 -12.92
C LYS A 99 39.35 -2.43 -12.54
N LYS A 100 38.68 -1.40 -11.99
CA LYS A 100 39.33 -0.14 -11.58
C LYS A 100 40.42 -0.35 -10.52
N LYS A 101 40.23 -1.33 -9.62
CA LYS A 101 41.24 -1.75 -8.63
C LYS A 101 42.31 -2.70 -9.18
N LYS A 102 42.27 -3.05 -10.48
CA LYS A 102 43.19 -3.99 -11.16
C LYS A 102 43.24 -5.37 -10.50
N LEU A 103 42.09 -5.89 -10.05
CA LEU A 103 41.98 -7.14 -9.30
C LEU A 103 41.64 -8.37 -10.15
N LEU A 104 41.23 -8.18 -11.41
CA LEU A 104 40.82 -9.27 -12.29
C LEU A 104 42.00 -9.97 -12.96
N LYS A 105 42.98 -9.23 -13.52
CA LYS A 105 44.06 -9.82 -14.34
C LYS A 105 43.46 -10.80 -15.38
N ASP A 106 43.87 -12.07 -15.37
CA ASP A 106 43.40 -13.13 -16.26
C ASP A 106 42.33 -14.04 -15.61
N LYS A 107 41.79 -13.64 -14.46
CA LYS A 107 40.81 -14.45 -13.72
C LYS A 107 39.46 -14.46 -14.46
N PRO A 108 38.83 -15.63 -14.64
CA PRO A 108 37.50 -15.68 -15.21
C PRO A 108 36.47 -15.04 -14.26
N VAL A 109 35.54 -14.29 -14.86
CA VAL A 109 34.39 -13.71 -14.16
C VAL A 109 33.11 -14.25 -14.77
N HIS A 110 32.25 -14.81 -13.93
CA HIS A 110 31.05 -15.51 -14.31
C HIS A 110 29.80 -14.81 -13.77
N ARG A 111 28.73 -14.69 -14.56
CA ARG A 111 27.40 -14.26 -14.09
C ARG A 111 26.54 -15.49 -13.85
N VAL A 112 26.14 -15.71 -12.61
CA VAL A 112 25.33 -16.86 -12.16
C VAL A 112 23.90 -16.40 -11.93
N VAL A 113 22.92 -17.04 -12.55
CA VAL A 113 21.49 -16.67 -12.46
C VAL A 113 20.67 -17.86 -11.99
N PHE A 114 19.78 -17.62 -11.02
CA PHE A 114 18.83 -18.61 -10.51
C PHE A 114 17.57 -17.91 -10.03
N HIS A 115 16.45 -18.64 -10.05
CA HIS A 115 15.12 -18.13 -9.68
C HIS A 115 14.60 -18.72 -8.37
N GLU A 116 15.35 -19.64 -7.76
CA GLU A 116 15.11 -20.22 -6.45
C GLU A 116 16.44 -20.59 -5.77
N VAL A 117 16.47 -20.55 -4.44
CA VAL A 117 17.68 -20.84 -3.65
C VAL A 117 17.63 -22.26 -3.10
N THR A 118 17.69 -23.23 -4.00
CA THR A 118 17.75 -24.68 -3.71
C THR A 118 19.14 -25.24 -4.07
N LYS A 119 19.56 -26.33 -3.41
CA LYS A 119 20.87 -26.94 -3.68
C LYS A 119 21.06 -27.29 -5.16
N LYS A 120 20.04 -27.89 -5.79
CA LYS A 120 20.05 -28.26 -7.21
C LYS A 120 20.21 -27.01 -8.11
N ALA A 121 19.33 -26.02 -7.94
CA ALA A 121 19.33 -24.82 -8.78
C ALA A 121 20.64 -24.03 -8.68
N ILE A 122 21.20 -23.91 -7.47
CA ILE A 122 22.47 -23.20 -7.26
C ILE A 122 23.65 -23.94 -7.92
N GLN A 123 23.73 -25.27 -7.78
CA GLN A 123 24.79 -26.05 -8.41
C GLN A 123 24.69 -26.01 -9.93
N GLU A 124 23.49 -26.12 -10.48
CA GLU A 124 23.25 -26.01 -11.93
C GLU A 124 23.63 -24.63 -12.48
N ALA A 125 23.26 -23.55 -11.77
CA ALA A 125 23.57 -22.18 -12.17
C ALA A 125 25.07 -21.87 -12.14
N VAL A 126 25.82 -22.42 -11.17
CA VAL A 126 27.28 -22.26 -11.09
C VAL A 126 28.00 -23.05 -12.18
N ASN A 127 27.46 -24.21 -12.58
CA ASN A 127 28.00 -25.03 -13.66
C ASN A 127 27.71 -24.46 -15.06
N ASN A 128 26.66 -23.64 -15.19
CA ASN A 128 26.26 -23.02 -16.46
C ASN A 128 26.20 -21.48 -16.35
N PRO A 129 27.33 -20.81 -16.09
CA PRO A 129 27.34 -19.36 -15.98
C PRO A 129 27.17 -18.71 -17.36
N ARG A 130 26.64 -17.48 -17.37
CA ARG A 130 26.61 -16.61 -18.54
C ARG A 130 27.53 -15.39 -18.38
N GLU A 131 27.55 -14.53 -19.38
CA GLU A 131 28.16 -13.19 -19.29
C GLU A 131 27.15 -12.17 -18.73
N ILE A 132 27.66 -11.01 -18.30
CA ILE A 132 26.82 -9.87 -17.92
C ILE A 132 26.13 -9.34 -19.18
N SER A 133 24.81 -9.20 -19.12
CA SER A 133 24.02 -8.58 -20.18
C SER A 133 24.14 -7.06 -20.06
N MET A 134 24.86 -6.46 -21.00
CA MET A 134 24.96 -5.00 -21.07
C MET A 134 23.61 -4.36 -21.41
N ASP A 135 22.74 -5.02 -22.17
CA ASP A 135 21.38 -4.55 -22.45
C ASP A 135 20.54 -4.38 -21.17
N MET A 136 20.59 -5.34 -20.25
CA MET A 136 19.92 -5.23 -18.95
C MET A 136 20.53 -4.15 -18.06
N VAL A 137 21.86 -3.99 -18.10
CA VAL A 137 22.57 -2.91 -17.39
C VAL A 137 22.13 -1.56 -17.95
N ASP A 138 22.12 -1.39 -19.26
CA ASP A 138 21.75 -0.17 -19.96
C ASP A 138 20.29 0.20 -19.65
N ALA A 139 19.37 -0.78 -19.64
CA ALA A 139 17.98 -0.54 -19.24
C ALA A 139 17.87 0.00 -17.79
N GLN A 140 18.64 -0.57 -16.86
CA GLN A 140 18.67 -0.10 -15.47
C GLN A 140 19.29 1.30 -15.36
N GLN A 141 20.39 1.53 -16.07
CA GLN A 141 21.08 2.81 -16.13
C GLN A 141 20.22 3.92 -16.73
N THR A 142 19.51 3.61 -17.82
CA THR A 142 18.54 4.51 -18.46
C THR A 142 17.46 4.93 -17.48
N ARG A 143 16.87 3.96 -16.78
CA ARG A 143 15.89 4.22 -15.72
C ARG A 143 16.47 5.14 -14.64
N ARG A 144 17.68 4.84 -14.16
CA ARG A 144 18.36 5.61 -13.11
C ARG A 144 18.66 7.04 -13.56
N ALA A 145 19.12 7.21 -14.79
CA ALA A 145 19.40 8.52 -15.39
C ALA A 145 18.12 9.33 -15.57
N LEU A 146 17.04 8.75 -16.10
CA LEU A 146 15.74 9.42 -16.24
C LEU A 146 15.20 9.88 -14.89
N ASP A 147 15.20 9.00 -13.89
CA ASP A 147 14.70 9.32 -12.56
C ASP A 147 15.54 10.43 -11.89
N TYR A 148 16.87 10.41 -12.07
CA TYR A 148 17.77 11.48 -11.63
C TYR A 148 17.48 12.80 -12.35
N LEU A 149 17.44 12.80 -13.68
CA LEU A 149 17.27 13.99 -14.51
C LEU A 149 15.93 14.68 -14.23
N VAL A 150 14.82 13.92 -14.20
CA VAL A 150 13.49 14.44 -13.86
C VAL A 150 13.49 14.98 -12.43
N GLY A 151 14.02 14.23 -11.47
CA GLY A 151 14.05 14.64 -10.08
C GLY A 151 14.84 15.94 -9.86
N PHE A 152 16.05 16.04 -10.42
CA PHE A 152 16.94 17.18 -10.19
C PHE A 152 16.53 18.43 -10.96
N THR A 153 15.82 18.36 -12.09
CA THR A 153 15.36 19.58 -12.78
C THR A 153 13.96 20.03 -12.36
N LEU A 154 13.04 19.09 -12.15
CA LEU A 154 11.65 19.44 -11.87
C LEU A 154 11.44 19.80 -10.39
N SER A 155 12.19 19.20 -9.46
CA SER A 155 12.04 19.52 -8.02
C SER A 155 12.38 20.98 -7.69
N PRO A 156 13.49 21.59 -8.20
CA PRO A 156 13.75 23.01 -8.02
C PRO A 156 12.65 23.91 -8.59
N LEU A 157 12.05 23.54 -9.73
CA LEU A 157 10.92 24.26 -10.28
C LEU A 157 9.72 24.21 -9.32
N LEU A 158 9.35 23.02 -8.82
CA LEU A 158 8.29 22.89 -7.80
C LEU A 158 8.59 23.71 -6.53
N TRP A 159 9.86 23.86 -6.15
CA TRP A 159 10.24 24.70 -5.01
C TRP A 159 9.98 26.17 -5.24
N ARG A 160 10.28 26.66 -6.45
CA ARG A 160 10.03 28.05 -6.85
C ARG A 160 8.55 28.33 -7.05
N LYS A 161 7.80 27.39 -7.65
CA LYS A 161 6.39 27.58 -8.03
C LYS A 161 5.37 27.16 -6.98
N ILE A 162 5.73 26.34 -6.00
CA ILE A 162 4.81 25.84 -4.97
C ILE A 162 5.40 26.03 -3.56
N ARG A 163 6.35 25.19 -3.17
CA ARG A 163 6.96 25.17 -1.82
C ARG A 163 8.28 24.41 -1.83
N ARG A 164 9.25 24.85 -1.03
CA ARG A 164 10.52 24.13 -0.81
C ARG A 164 10.30 22.73 -0.22
N GLY A 165 11.12 21.77 -0.64
CA GLY A 165 11.14 20.39 -0.11
C GLY A 165 10.25 19.40 -0.87
N LEU A 166 9.57 19.84 -1.93
CA LEU A 166 8.81 18.97 -2.83
C LEU A 166 9.73 18.16 -3.74
N SER A 167 9.26 17.05 -4.28
CA SER A 167 10.01 16.27 -5.26
C SER A 167 9.08 15.75 -6.35
N ALA A 168 9.46 15.94 -7.60
CA ALA A 168 8.78 15.24 -8.69
C ALA A 168 9.49 13.92 -8.97
N GLY A 169 8.73 12.93 -9.42
CA GLY A 169 9.27 11.66 -9.85
C GLY A 169 8.44 11.11 -11.00
N ARG A 170 9.11 10.59 -12.02
CA ARG A 170 8.51 10.17 -13.28
C ARG A 170 7.34 9.20 -13.10
N VAL A 171 7.47 8.24 -12.18
CA VAL A 171 6.43 7.21 -11.93
C VAL A 171 5.55 7.59 -10.73
N GLN A 172 6.10 8.33 -9.76
CA GLN A 172 5.36 8.80 -8.60
C GLN A 172 4.28 9.80 -8.99
N SER A 173 4.54 10.70 -9.95
CA SER A 173 3.57 11.72 -10.36
C SER A 173 2.30 11.13 -11.00
N PRO A 174 2.37 10.19 -11.96
CA PRO A 174 1.19 9.46 -12.44
C PRO A 174 0.45 8.66 -11.34
N ALA A 175 1.18 8.06 -10.40
CA ALA A 175 0.56 7.34 -9.28
C ALA A 175 -0.18 8.29 -8.32
N LEU A 176 0.37 9.48 -8.07
CA LEU A 176 -0.31 10.54 -7.33
C LEU A 176 -1.57 11.01 -8.07
N ARG A 177 -1.47 11.16 -9.40
CA ARG A 177 -2.58 11.55 -10.27
C ARG A 177 -3.76 10.60 -10.15
N LEU A 178 -3.54 9.28 -10.15
CA LEU A 178 -4.61 8.29 -9.93
C LEU A 178 -5.37 8.55 -8.62
N ILE A 179 -4.63 8.82 -7.53
CA ILE A 179 -5.23 9.07 -6.21
C ILE A 179 -6.01 10.39 -6.20
N VAL A 180 -5.45 11.45 -6.80
CA VAL A 180 -6.11 12.76 -6.86
C VAL A 180 -7.34 12.73 -7.77
N GLU A 181 -7.27 12.08 -8.93
CA GLU A 181 -8.43 11.92 -9.83
C GLU A 181 -9.56 11.15 -9.16
N ARG A 182 -9.25 10.05 -8.44
CA ARG A 182 -10.26 9.32 -7.64
C ARG A 182 -10.90 10.20 -6.59
N GLU A 183 -10.12 11.05 -5.93
CA GLU A 183 -10.66 11.95 -4.92
C GLU A 183 -11.58 13.02 -5.54
N LEU A 184 -11.20 13.57 -6.68
CA LEU A 184 -12.04 14.51 -7.44
C LEU A 184 -13.32 13.83 -7.97
N GLU A 185 -13.26 12.55 -8.35
CA GLU A 185 -14.45 11.75 -8.71
C GLU A 185 -15.40 11.61 -7.52
N ILE A 186 -14.87 11.37 -6.31
CA ILE A 186 -15.66 11.27 -5.09
C ILE A 186 -16.31 12.61 -4.73
N GLU A 187 -15.56 13.71 -4.82
CA GLU A 187 -16.05 15.06 -4.49
C GLU A 187 -17.12 15.56 -5.47
N LYS A 188 -17.00 15.22 -6.75
CA LYS A 188 -17.98 15.58 -7.78
C LYS A 188 -19.16 14.61 -7.85
N PHE A 189 -19.14 13.53 -7.07
CA PHE A 189 -20.17 12.51 -7.14
C PHE A 189 -21.47 13.00 -6.53
N ASP A 190 -22.50 13.11 -7.37
CA ASP A 190 -23.86 13.40 -6.92
C ASP A 190 -24.57 12.11 -6.51
N ARG A 191 -24.96 12.03 -5.23
CA ARG A 191 -25.54 10.84 -4.62
C ARG A 191 -27.01 10.75 -5.00
N GLN A 192 -27.34 9.75 -5.79
CA GLN A 192 -28.71 9.53 -6.28
C GLN A 192 -29.43 8.49 -5.44
N GLU A 193 -30.64 8.84 -5.01
CA GLU A 193 -31.55 7.94 -4.32
C GLU A 193 -32.17 6.93 -5.31
N TYR A 194 -32.29 5.68 -4.88
CA TYR A 194 -33.07 4.68 -5.58
C TYR A 194 -33.63 3.64 -4.62
N TRP A 195 -34.69 2.96 -5.03
CA TRP A 195 -35.39 1.98 -4.21
C TRP A 195 -35.40 0.61 -4.86
N SER A 196 -35.25 -0.42 -4.02
CA SER A 196 -35.55 -1.79 -4.41
C SER A 196 -36.70 -2.32 -3.57
N ILE A 197 -37.49 -3.22 -4.13
CA ILE A 197 -38.58 -3.88 -3.40
C ILE A 197 -38.24 -5.36 -3.26
N GLU A 198 -38.33 -5.87 -2.04
CA GLU A 198 -38.15 -7.29 -1.73
C GLU A 198 -39.45 -7.87 -1.16
N ALA A 199 -39.76 -9.11 -1.53
CA ALA A 199 -40.85 -9.88 -0.93
C ALA A 199 -40.25 -10.95 -0.01
N LYS A 200 -40.69 -10.98 1.25
CA LYS A 200 -40.47 -12.11 2.16
C LYS A 200 -41.57 -13.14 1.93
N VAL A 201 -41.17 -14.33 1.53
CA VAL A 201 -42.08 -15.43 1.21
C VAL A 201 -41.83 -16.63 2.10
N GLU A 202 -42.90 -17.30 2.49
CA GLU A 202 -42.86 -18.55 3.24
C GLU A 202 -42.93 -19.74 2.26
N SER A 203 -42.11 -20.76 2.52
CA SER A 203 -42.25 -22.07 1.90
C SER A 203 -42.42 -23.12 2.99
N GLU A 204 -42.82 -24.34 2.61
CA GLU A 204 -42.97 -25.45 3.56
C GLU A 204 -41.68 -25.79 4.33
N GLU A 205 -40.52 -25.55 3.73
CA GLU A 205 -39.22 -25.82 4.36
C GLU A 205 -38.72 -24.63 5.19
N LYS A 206 -38.73 -23.44 4.60
CA LYS A 206 -38.16 -22.22 5.20
C LYS A 206 -38.58 -20.92 4.50
N PRO A 207 -38.53 -19.78 5.19
CA PRO A 207 -38.71 -18.48 4.57
C PRO A 207 -37.51 -18.10 3.69
N PHE A 208 -37.78 -17.31 2.64
CA PHE A 208 -36.75 -16.71 1.80
C PHE A 208 -37.20 -15.36 1.23
N SER A 209 -36.26 -14.60 0.66
CA SER A 209 -36.54 -13.30 0.04
C SER A 209 -36.43 -13.38 -1.49
N ALA A 210 -37.26 -12.60 -2.18
CA ALA A 210 -37.23 -12.43 -3.63
C ALA A 210 -37.23 -10.94 -3.98
N LYS A 211 -36.39 -10.51 -4.93
CA LYS A 211 -36.27 -9.10 -5.33
C LYS A 211 -37.15 -8.79 -6.54
N LEU A 212 -37.87 -7.67 -6.54
CA LEU A 212 -38.70 -7.27 -7.66
C LEU A 212 -37.82 -7.00 -8.90
N THR A 213 -38.20 -7.58 -10.04
CA THR A 213 -37.49 -7.44 -11.32
C THR A 213 -38.34 -6.88 -12.44
N GLU A 214 -39.67 -6.96 -12.30
CA GLU A 214 -40.63 -6.47 -13.27
C GLU A 214 -41.85 -5.89 -12.54
N LEU A 215 -42.34 -4.75 -12.99
CA LEU A 215 -43.50 -4.05 -12.44
C LEU A 215 -44.35 -3.54 -13.61
N LYS A 216 -45.63 -3.91 -13.65
CA LYS A 216 -46.61 -3.50 -14.68
C LYS A 216 -46.14 -3.79 -16.12
N GLY A 217 -45.44 -4.91 -16.33
CA GLY A 217 -44.91 -5.34 -17.63
C GLY A 217 -43.58 -4.71 -18.04
N GLU A 218 -43.00 -3.85 -17.19
CA GLU A 218 -41.71 -3.22 -17.44
C GLU A 218 -40.61 -3.79 -16.53
N LYS A 219 -39.46 -4.12 -17.13
CA LYS A 219 -38.29 -4.56 -16.37
C LYS A 219 -37.69 -3.41 -15.57
N LEU A 220 -37.52 -3.62 -14.27
CA LEU A 220 -36.90 -2.64 -13.39
C LEU A 220 -35.38 -2.56 -13.65
N LYS A 221 -34.92 -1.32 -13.75
CA LYS A 221 -33.51 -0.93 -13.71
C LYS A 221 -33.24 -0.25 -12.36
N GLN A 222 -31.97 0.04 -12.07
CA GLN A 222 -31.55 0.63 -10.79
C GLN A 222 -32.36 1.89 -10.42
N PHE A 223 -32.64 2.77 -11.38
CA PHE A 223 -33.39 4.03 -11.17
C PHE A 223 -34.84 3.97 -11.66
N SER A 224 -35.46 2.80 -11.67
CA SER A 224 -36.90 2.70 -11.99
C SER A 224 -37.78 3.22 -10.86
N LEU A 225 -37.30 3.20 -9.62
CA LEU A 225 -37.96 3.78 -8.44
C LEU A 225 -36.96 4.74 -7.77
N VAL A 226 -37.22 6.04 -7.85
CA VAL A 226 -36.26 7.09 -7.45
C VAL A 226 -36.64 7.84 -6.18
N ASN A 227 -37.81 7.57 -5.60
CA ASN A 227 -38.27 8.21 -4.36
C ASN A 227 -39.24 7.31 -3.58
N GLU A 228 -39.47 7.70 -2.32
CA GLU A 228 -40.34 7.00 -1.38
C GLU A 228 -41.79 6.85 -1.88
N GLN A 229 -42.34 7.87 -2.55
CA GLN A 229 -43.72 7.83 -3.06
C GLN A 229 -43.88 6.73 -4.11
N GLN A 230 -43.01 6.69 -5.12
CA GLN A 230 -43.03 5.65 -6.16
C GLN A 230 -42.88 4.25 -5.56
N SER A 231 -42.00 4.12 -4.57
CA SER A 231 -41.77 2.86 -3.86
C SER A 231 -42.99 2.41 -3.06
N SER A 232 -43.67 3.35 -2.39
CA SER A 232 -44.89 3.11 -1.63
C SER A 232 -46.08 2.76 -2.53
N ASP A 233 -46.25 3.47 -3.65
CA ASP A 233 -47.29 3.18 -4.65
C ASP A 233 -47.07 1.79 -5.27
N ALA A 234 -45.82 1.45 -5.57
CA ALA A 234 -45.46 0.12 -6.07
C ALA A 234 -45.75 -0.95 -5.02
N LYS A 235 -45.37 -0.73 -3.75
CA LYS A 235 -45.69 -1.65 -2.64
C LYS A 235 -47.20 -1.89 -2.54
N GLN A 236 -48.01 -0.84 -2.47
CA GLN A 236 -49.46 -0.97 -2.33
C GLN A 236 -50.10 -1.69 -3.52
N SER A 237 -49.64 -1.39 -4.74
CA SER A 237 -50.06 -2.08 -5.96
C SER A 237 -49.71 -3.57 -5.92
N LEU A 238 -48.52 -3.92 -5.43
CA LEU A 238 -48.05 -5.31 -5.34
C LEU A 238 -48.77 -6.08 -4.23
N GLU A 239 -49.02 -5.48 -3.07
CA GLU A 239 -49.80 -6.12 -1.99
C GLU A 239 -51.22 -6.43 -2.45
N SER A 240 -51.84 -5.50 -3.17
CA SER A 240 -53.17 -5.70 -3.77
C SER A 240 -53.16 -6.80 -4.84
N ALA A 241 -52.13 -6.85 -5.69
CA ALA A 241 -52.01 -7.84 -6.75
C ALA A 241 -51.66 -9.25 -6.24
N ALA A 242 -50.89 -9.35 -5.15
CA ALA A 242 -50.52 -10.62 -4.54
C ALA A 242 -51.71 -11.32 -3.86
N ALA A 243 -52.66 -10.55 -3.31
CA ALA A 243 -53.75 -11.08 -2.49
C ALA A 243 -53.25 -12.06 -1.40
N GLY A 244 -52.10 -11.75 -0.79
CA GLY A 244 -51.46 -12.57 0.25
C GLY A 244 -50.62 -13.76 -0.24
N SER A 245 -50.44 -13.96 -1.55
CA SER A 245 -49.66 -15.07 -2.09
C SER A 245 -48.91 -14.75 -3.38
N LEU A 246 -47.83 -15.46 -3.65
CA LEU A 246 -47.09 -15.39 -4.92
C LEU A 246 -47.06 -16.77 -5.58
N THR A 247 -47.11 -16.83 -6.91
CA THR A 247 -47.08 -18.10 -7.65
C THR A 247 -45.73 -18.29 -8.33
N VAL A 248 -45.11 -19.46 -8.15
CA VAL A 248 -43.87 -19.81 -8.84
C VAL A 248 -44.14 -19.98 -10.34
N ALA A 249 -43.73 -18.99 -11.14
CA ALA A 249 -43.91 -18.98 -12.59
C ALA A 249 -42.81 -19.76 -13.31
N LYS A 250 -41.57 -19.68 -12.82
CA LYS A 250 -40.42 -20.32 -13.44
C LYS A 250 -39.39 -20.74 -12.42
N VAL A 251 -38.75 -21.89 -12.63
CA VAL A 251 -37.57 -22.32 -11.87
C VAL A 251 -36.49 -22.77 -12.85
N ASP A 252 -35.37 -22.05 -12.87
CA ASP A 252 -34.19 -22.41 -13.66
C ASP A 252 -33.10 -22.98 -12.73
N LYS A 253 -32.59 -24.17 -13.07
CA LYS A 253 -31.43 -24.79 -12.41
C LYS A 253 -30.26 -24.83 -13.38
N LYS A 254 -29.12 -24.24 -13.00
CA LYS A 254 -27.91 -24.19 -13.82
C LYS A 254 -26.69 -24.64 -13.02
N LYS A 255 -25.74 -25.30 -13.68
CA LYS A 255 -24.42 -25.60 -13.12
C LYS A 255 -23.41 -24.61 -13.68
N ARG A 256 -22.81 -23.78 -12.83
CA ARG A 256 -21.73 -22.86 -13.17
C ARG A 256 -20.40 -23.45 -12.73
N LYS A 257 -19.40 -23.41 -13.61
CA LYS A 257 -18.02 -23.76 -13.29
C LYS A 257 -17.25 -22.49 -12.92
N ARG A 258 -16.56 -22.51 -11.79
CA ARG A 258 -15.63 -21.46 -11.38
C ARG A 258 -14.20 -22.00 -11.45
N ASN A 259 -13.36 -21.37 -12.26
CA ASN A 259 -11.97 -21.80 -12.40
C ASN A 259 -11.10 -21.20 -11.28
N PRO A 260 -10.02 -21.89 -10.89
CA PRO A 260 -9.04 -21.32 -9.99
C PRO A 260 -8.31 -20.15 -10.64
N SER A 261 -7.84 -19.23 -9.80
CA SER A 261 -7.04 -18.10 -10.25
C SER A 261 -5.56 -18.51 -10.50
N PRO A 262 -4.81 -17.78 -11.37
CA PRO A 262 -3.42 -18.11 -11.70
C PRO A 262 -2.49 -18.09 -10.48
N PRO A 263 -1.31 -18.75 -10.52
CA PRO A 263 -0.31 -18.62 -9.46
C PRO A 263 0.12 -17.15 -9.28
N PHE A 264 0.71 -16.82 -8.13
CA PHE A 264 0.99 -15.43 -7.80
C PHE A 264 2.06 -14.82 -8.71
N ILE A 265 1.80 -13.60 -9.14
CA ILE A 265 2.79 -12.61 -9.55
C ILE A 265 2.94 -11.56 -8.45
N THR A 266 3.92 -10.66 -8.55
CA THR A 266 4.19 -9.67 -7.50
C THR A 266 2.98 -8.79 -7.17
N SER A 267 2.26 -8.31 -8.18
CA SER A 267 1.07 -7.46 -8.02
C SER A 267 -0.04 -8.21 -7.28
N THR A 268 -0.40 -9.41 -7.74
CA THR A 268 -1.46 -10.24 -7.14
C THR A 268 -1.10 -10.73 -5.73
N LEU A 269 0.19 -11.00 -5.45
CA LEU A 269 0.66 -11.32 -4.09
C LEU A 269 0.49 -10.14 -3.15
N GLN A 270 0.87 -8.93 -3.60
CA GLN A 270 0.71 -7.70 -2.82
C GLN A 270 -0.77 -7.40 -2.53
N GLN A 271 -1.64 -7.57 -3.53
CA GLN A 271 -3.08 -7.42 -3.38
C GLN A 271 -3.66 -8.40 -2.34
N GLU A 272 -3.41 -9.70 -2.49
CA GLU A 272 -3.98 -10.71 -1.60
C GLU A 272 -3.38 -10.65 -0.19
N ALA A 273 -2.09 -10.31 -0.05
CA ALA A 273 -1.48 -10.08 1.26
C ALA A 273 -2.08 -8.87 1.98
N SER A 274 -2.41 -7.80 1.24
CA SER A 274 -3.10 -6.64 1.82
C SER A 274 -4.53 -7.00 2.27
N ARG A 275 -5.29 -7.69 1.41
CA ARG A 275 -6.68 -8.11 1.67
C ARG A 275 -6.79 -9.09 2.83
N LYS A 276 -6.00 -10.17 2.79
CA LYS A 276 -6.14 -11.32 3.72
C LYS A 276 -5.26 -11.21 4.96
N LEU A 277 -4.07 -10.60 4.85
CA LEU A 277 -3.10 -10.55 5.95
C LEU A 277 -2.98 -9.14 6.56
N GLY A 278 -3.55 -8.12 5.92
CA GLY A 278 -3.39 -6.72 6.33
C GLY A 278 -1.96 -6.21 6.16
N PHE A 279 -1.15 -6.84 5.30
CA PHE A 279 0.22 -6.41 5.05
C PHE A 279 0.25 -5.21 4.11
N THR A 280 1.14 -4.26 4.38
CA THR A 280 1.51 -3.24 3.39
C THR A 280 2.35 -3.88 2.30
N THR A 281 2.37 -3.30 1.10
CA THR A 281 3.22 -3.72 -0.02
C THR A 281 4.68 -3.88 0.39
N ARG A 282 5.21 -2.92 1.16
CA ARG A 282 6.57 -2.98 1.71
C ARG A 282 6.78 -4.18 2.65
N ARG A 283 5.84 -4.45 3.55
CA ARG A 283 5.91 -5.59 4.48
C ARG A 283 5.85 -6.91 3.70
N THR A 284 4.93 -7.03 2.75
CA THR A 284 4.81 -8.20 1.86
C THR A 284 6.12 -8.49 1.15
N MET A 285 6.74 -7.49 0.51
CA MET A 285 8.01 -7.69 -0.20
C MET A 285 9.18 -8.02 0.73
N THR A 286 9.22 -7.43 1.93
CA THR A 286 10.26 -7.73 2.93
C THR A 286 10.17 -9.19 3.39
N VAL A 287 8.96 -9.67 3.69
CA VAL A 287 8.74 -11.06 4.14
C VAL A 287 8.98 -12.04 2.98
N ALA A 288 8.55 -11.71 1.77
CA ALA A 288 8.81 -12.53 0.59
C ALA A 288 10.31 -12.66 0.29
N GLN A 289 11.09 -11.57 0.40
CA GLN A 289 12.55 -11.62 0.27
C GLN A 289 13.17 -12.61 1.27
N GLN A 290 12.75 -12.58 2.54
CA GLN A 290 13.26 -13.52 3.55
C GLN A 290 12.94 -14.97 3.20
N LEU A 291 11.71 -15.24 2.74
CA LEU A 291 11.30 -16.57 2.32
C LEU A 291 12.10 -17.07 1.10
N TYR A 292 12.49 -16.17 0.19
CA TYR A 292 13.29 -16.50 -0.99
C TYR A 292 14.77 -16.75 -0.64
N GLU A 293 15.40 -15.89 0.18
CA GLU A 293 16.84 -15.94 0.48
C GLU A 293 17.26 -17.13 1.35
N GLY A 294 16.36 -17.62 2.19
CA GLY A 294 16.57 -18.84 2.96
C GLY A 294 16.03 -18.78 4.39
N MET A 295 15.39 -19.86 4.81
CA MET A 295 14.96 -20.10 6.19
C MET A 295 15.66 -21.35 6.74
N ASP A 296 16.00 -21.35 8.03
CA ASP A 296 16.54 -22.53 8.72
C ASP A 296 15.40 -23.47 9.10
N ILE A 297 15.40 -24.67 8.53
CA ILE A 297 14.35 -25.68 8.67
C ILE A 297 15.06 -27.00 8.97
N GLY A 298 14.97 -27.45 10.23
CA GLY A 298 15.53 -28.76 10.62
C GLY A 298 17.05 -28.87 10.44
N GLY A 299 17.79 -27.75 10.51
CA GLY A 299 19.25 -27.71 10.32
C GLY A 299 19.70 -27.49 8.89
N GLU A 300 18.78 -27.47 7.92
CA GLU A 300 19.04 -27.08 6.54
C GLU A 300 18.56 -25.63 6.30
N THR A 301 19.36 -24.82 5.63
CA THR A 301 18.94 -23.47 5.22
C THR A 301 18.46 -23.54 3.77
N VAL A 302 17.19 -23.23 3.52
CA VAL A 302 16.60 -23.34 2.18
C VAL A 302 15.67 -22.20 1.83
N GLY A 303 15.73 -21.75 0.56
CA GLY A 303 14.74 -20.83 0.00
C GLY A 303 13.39 -21.53 -0.11
N LEU A 304 12.36 -20.96 0.51
CA LEU A 304 11.02 -21.54 0.58
C LEU A 304 10.14 -21.17 -0.62
N ILE A 305 10.42 -20.05 -1.28
CA ILE A 305 9.67 -19.59 -2.45
C ILE A 305 10.61 -19.25 -3.61
N THR A 306 10.06 -19.24 -4.81
CA THR A 306 10.71 -18.66 -6.01
C THR A 306 10.81 -17.14 -5.92
N TYR A 307 11.56 -16.54 -6.84
CA TYR A 307 11.81 -15.10 -6.86
C TYR A 307 10.53 -14.27 -6.91
N MET A 308 10.37 -13.37 -5.94
CA MET A 308 9.12 -12.66 -5.67
C MET A 308 8.88 -11.41 -6.52
N ARG A 309 9.82 -11.04 -7.42
CA ARG A 309 9.68 -9.92 -8.37
C ARG A 309 9.51 -10.47 -9.78
N THR A 310 8.28 -10.84 -10.09
CA THR A 310 7.90 -11.51 -11.33
C THR A 310 6.52 -11.03 -11.75
N ASP A 311 6.34 -10.89 -13.05
CA ASP A 311 5.07 -10.66 -13.73
C ASP A 311 4.61 -11.92 -14.49
N SER A 312 5.34 -13.03 -14.38
CA SER A 312 5.05 -14.30 -15.04
C SER A 312 4.17 -15.21 -14.19
N VAL A 313 3.14 -15.79 -14.82
CA VAL A 313 2.30 -16.85 -14.22
C VAL A 313 2.77 -18.26 -14.59
N ASN A 314 3.93 -18.38 -15.24
CA ASN A 314 4.50 -19.65 -15.66
C ASN A 314 4.90 -20.52 -14.45
N LEU A 315 4.80 -21.84 -14.60
CA LEU A 315 5.30 -22.82 -13.62
C LEU A 315 6.23 -23.79 -14.37
N ALA A 316 7.41 -24.03 -13.83
CA ALA A 316 8.35 -25.00 -14.38
C ALA A 316 7.71 -26.40 -14.43
N GLN A 317 8.08 -27.20 -15.44
CA GLN A 317 7.51 -28.53 -15.65
C GLN A 317 7.68 -29.43 -14.41
N GLU A 318 8.86 -29.41 -13.78
CA GLU A 318 9.12 -30.16 -12.54
C GLU A 318 8.17 -29.74 -11.41
N ALA A 319 7.90 -28.44 -11.26
CA ALA A 319 6.98 -27.93 -10.25
C ALA A 319 5.52 -28.27 -10.54
N LEU A 320 5.11 -28.23 -11.82
CA LEU A 320 3.77 -28.65 -12.24
C LEU A 320 3.51 -30.12 -11.90
N GLU A 321 4.48 -30.98 -12.19
CA GLU A 321 4.40 -32.42 -11.88
C GLU A 321 4.33 -32.65 -10.36
N GLU A 322 5.20 -32.00 -9.58
CA GLU A 322 5.21 -32.13 -8.12
C GLU A 322 3.90 -31.62 -7.50
N ILE A 323 3.39 -30.46 -7.91
CA ILE A 323 2.12 -29.90 -7.42
C ILE A 323 0.97 -30.86 -7.72
N ARG A 324 0.89 -31.40 -8.95
CA ARG A 324 -0.19 -32.32 -9.34
C ARG A 324 -0.12 -33.64 -8.58
N ALA A 325 1.08 -34.21 -8.41
CA ALA A 325 1.29 -35.40 -7.60
C ALA A 325 0.89 -35.17 -6.13
N PHE A 326 1.27 -34.03 -5.57
CA PHE A 326 0.88 -33.63 -4.22
C PHE A 326 -0.65 -33.49 -4.09
N ILE A 327 -1.32 -32.89 -5.08
CA ILE A 327 -2.78 -32.77 -5.07
C ILE A 327 -3.43 -34.16 -5.08
N GLN A 328 -2.95 -35.07 -5.93
CA GLN A 328 -3.45 -36.44 -5.98
C GLN A 328 -3.30 -37.16 -4.64
N GLN A 329 -2.12 -37.04 -4.01
CA GLN A 329 -1.82 -37.69 -2.74
C GLN A 329 -2.66 -37.12 -1.58
N LYS A 330 -2.80 -35.79 -1.52
CA LYS A 330 -3.40 -35.09 -0.37
C LYS A 330 -4.92 -34.91 -0.49
N PHE A 331 -5.40 -34.59 -1.69
CA PHE A 331 -6.80 -34.24 -1.95
C PHE A 331 -7.53 -35.28 -2.83
N GLY A 332 -6.82 -36.31 -3.32
CA GLY A 332 -7.40 -37.38 -4.14
C GLY A 332 -7.36 -37.08 -5.65
N ALA A 333 -7.42 -38.15 -6.45
CA ALA A 333 -7.28 -38.08 -7.91
C ALA A 333 -8.36 -37.22 -8.60
N ASP A 334 -9.59 -37.23 -8.07
CA ASP A 334 -10.71 -36.45 -8.62
C ASP A 334 -10.52 -34.92 -8.51
N ASN A 335 -9.58 -34.47 -7.66
CA ASN A 335 -9.24 -33.07 -7.50
C ASN A 335 -8.13 -32.59 -8.46
N VAL A 336 -7.55 -33.51 -9.25
CA VAL A 336 -6.54 -33.20 -10.26
C VAL A 336 -7.21 -33.07 -11.64
N PRO A 337 -7.11 -31.92 -12.33
CA PRO A 337 -7.56 -31.78 -13.70
C PRO A 337 -6.84 -32.77 -14.63
N LYS A 338 -7.55 -33.31 -15.62
CA LYS A 338 -7.00 -34.26 -16.60
C LYS A 338 -5.72 -33.75 -17.27
N GLU A 339 -5.73 -32.48 -17.67
CA GLU A 339 -4.57 -31.78 -18.25
C GLU A 339 -4.07 -30.68 -17.30
N PRO A 340 -2.75 -30.38 -17.31
CA PRO A 340 -2.21 -29.23 -16.58
C PRO A 340 -2.92 -27.93 -16.98
N ARG A 341 -3.21 -27.08 -16.00
CA ARG A 341 -3.82 -25.78 -16.28
C ARG A 341 -2.76 -24.80 -16.74
N ALA A 342 -2.88 -24.34 -17.99
CA ALA A 342 -2.06 -23.27 -18.53
C ALA A 342 -2.67 -21.89 -18.23
N PHE A 343 -1.82 -20.95 -17.83
CA PHE A 343 -2.20 -19.55 -17.61
C PHE A 343 -1.39 -18.67 -18.54
N LYS A 344 -2.06 -17.67 -19.15
CA LYS A 344 -1.39 -16.71 -20.03
C LYS A 344 -0.95 -15.49 -19.23
N THR A 345 0.33 -15.14 -19.33
CA THR A 345 0.84 -13.89 -18.79
C THR A 345 0.23 -12.72 -19.55
N LYS A 346 -0.30 -11.73 -18.81
CA LYS A 346 -0.98 -10.57 -19.40
C LYS A 346 -0.04 -9.45 -19.79
N SER A 347 1.13 -9.34 -19.15
CA SER A 347 2.10 -8.32 -19.54
C SER A 347 2.68 -8.70 -20.91
N LYS A 348 2.69 -7.74 -21.83
CA LYS A 348 3.29 -7.91 -23.17
C LYS A 348 4.79 -8.24 -23.11
N ASN A 349 5.42 -7.95 -21.96
CA ASN A 349 6.87 -7.91 -21.78
C ASN A 349 7.37 -8.86 -20.68
N ALA A 350 6.53 -9.76 -20.13
CA ALA A 350 7.03 -10.75 -19.17
C ALA A 350 8.18 -11.51 -19.83
N GLN A 351 9.35 -11.48 -19.19
CA GLN A 351 10.44 -12.35 -19.57
C GLN A 351 9.94 -13.77 -19.32
N GLU A 352 9.60 -14.52 -20.38
CA GLU A 352 9.03 -15.88 -20.29
C GLU A 352 9.94 -16.87 -19.56
N ALA A 353 11.20 -16.49 -19.34
CA ALA A 353 12.17 -17.20 -18.50
C ALA A 353 11.89 -17.08 -16.98
N HIS A 354 10.98 -16.20 -16.55
CA HIS A 354 10.61 -16.05 -15.15
C HIS A 354 9.47 -16.97 -14.77
N GLU A 355 9.55 -17.47 -13.54
CA GLU A 355 8.50 -18.29 -12.94
C GLU A 355 7.56 -17.44 -12.07
N ALA A 356 6.36 -17.95 -11.82
CA ALA A 356 5.44 -17.43 -10.83
C ALA A 356 6.01 -17.57 -9.40
N ILE A 357 5.46 -16.78 -8.49
CA ILE A 357 5.74 -16.89 -7.05
C ILE A 357 5.02 -18.12 -6.51
N ARG A 358 5.79 -19.17 -6.23
CA ARG A 358 5.33 -20.46 -5.72
C ARG A 358 6.28 -21.00 -4.64
N PRO A 359 5.89 -22.01 -3.86
CA PRO A 359 6.82 -22.75 -3.03
C PRO A 359 7.91 -23.41 -3.88
N THR A 360 9.13 -23.50 -3.35
CA THR A 360 10.21 -24.29 -4.00
C THR A 360 9.92 -25.79 -3.98
N SER A 361 9.06 -26.26 -3.07
CA SER A 361 8.50 -27.61 -3.10
C SER A 361 7.06 -27.62 -2.58
N ALA A 362 6.17 -28.28 -3.30
CA ALA A 362 4.76 -28.46 -2.92
C ALA A 362 4.60 -29.26 -1.61
N THR A 363 5.51 -30.20 -1.36
CA THR A 363 5.48 -31.10 -0.20
C THR A 363 5.78 -30.40 1.13
N ARG A 364 6.36 -29.20 1.09
CA ARG A 364 6.63 -28.37 2.27
C ARG A 364 5.35 -27.69 2.76
N GLU A 365 4.46 -28.48 3.33
CA GLU A 365 3.16 -28.00 3.84
C GLU A 365 3.38 -26.91 4.92
N PRO A 366 2.59 -25.81 4.89
CA PRO A 366 2.73 -24.73 5.87
C PRO A 366 2.67 -25.20 7.33
N SER A 367 1.79 -26.16 7.64
CA SER A 367 1.61 -26.72 8.99
C SER A 367 2.91 -27.28 9.58
N ALA A 368 3.75 -27.92 8.76
CA ALA A 368 5.04 -28.49 9.19
C ALA A 368 6.11 -27.41 9.44
N LEU A 369 5.96 -26.23 8.84
CA LEU A 369 6.93 -25.13 8.95
C LEU A 369 6.58 -24.12 10.05
N LYS A 370 5.44 -24.28 10.72
CA LYS A 370 4.91 -23.28 11.66
C LYS A 370 5.86 -22.96 12.82
N SER A 371 6.65 -23.92 13.28
CA SER A 371 7.64 -23.74 14.35
C SER A 371 8.94 -23.08 13.89
N ALA A 372 9.27 -23.17 12.60
CA ALA A 372 10.51 -22.62 12.03
C ALA A 372 10.34 -21.18 11.50
N LEU A 373 9.10 -20.75 11.28
CA LEU A 373 8.78 -19.45 10.69
C LEU A 373 8.22 -18.48 11.73
N SER A 374 8.56 -17.19 11.59
CA SER A 374 7.82 -16.14 12.29
C SER A 374 6.36 -16.10 11.84
N ALA A 375 5.49 -15.48 12.64
CA ALA A 375 4.06 -15.39 12.33
C ALA A 375 3.78 -14.76 10.95
N ASP A 376 4.57 -13.76 10.54
CA ASP A 376 4.39 -13.10 9.24
C ASP A 376 4.88 -13.97 8.08
N GLN A 377 6.04 -14.61 8.24
CA GLN A 377 6.60 -15.54 7.26
C GLN A 377 5.65 -16.72 7.03
N TYR A 378 5.14 -17.32 8.11
CA TYR A 378 4.15 -18.39 8.02
C TYR A 378 2.89 -17.95 7.29
N LYS A 379 2.34 -16.78 7.62
CA LYS A 379 1.13 -16.25 6.98
C LYS A 379 1.33 -16.04 5.47
N LEU A 380 2.44 -15.44 5.07
CA LEU A 380 2.72 -15.18 3.65
C LEU A 380 3.05 -16.47 2.89
N TYR A 381 3.85 -17.36 3.48
CA TYR A 381 4.15 -18.66 2.88
C TYR A 381 2.89 -19.51 2.69
N ASN A 382 2.04 -19.59 3.71
CA ASN A 382 0.74 -20.29 3.62
C ASN A 382 -0.15 -19.70 2.52
N LEU A 383 -0.14 -18.37 2.36
CA LEU A 383 -0.87 -17.70 1.29
C LEU A 383 -0.34 -18.14 -0.09
N ILE A 384 0.98 -18.06 -0.30
CA ILE A 384 1.66 -18.46 -1.55
C ILE A 384 1.41 -19.94 -1.86
N TRP A 385 1.59 -20.81 -0.86
CA TRP A 385 1.40 -22.25 -0.98
C TRP A 385 -0.03 -22.59 -1.40
N LYS A 386 -1.04 -22.07 -0.70
CA LYS A 386 -2.45 -22.35 -1.04
C LYS A 386 -2.78 -21.92 -2.46
N ARG A 387 -2.27 -20.76 -2.89
CA ARG A 387 -2.49 -20.26 -4.24
C ARG A 387 -1.86 -21.16 -5.30
N ALA A 388 -0.60 -21.55 -5.12
CA ALA A 388 0.12 -22.42 -6.05
C ALA A 388 -0.52 -23.82 -6.16
N ILE A 389 -0.97 -24.41 -5.06
CA ILE A 389 -1.69 -25.69 -5.09
C ILE A 389 -3.05 -25.54 -5.77
N SER A 390 -3.84 -24.54 -5.37
CA SER A 390 -5.20 -24.35 -5.89
C SER A 390 -5.24 -24.07 -7.40
N CYS A 391 -4.21 -23.45 -7.97
CA CYS A 391 -4.18 -23.11 -9.39
C CYS A 391 -4.14 -24.34 -10.31
N GLN A 392 -3.72 -25.49 -9.81
CA GLN A 392 -3.69 -26.78 -10.53
C GLN A 392 -4.78 -27.75 -10.08
N MET A 393 -5.81 -27.31 -9.34
CA MET A 393 -6.95 -28.14 -8.93
C MET A 393 -8.14 -28.04 -9.91
N VAL A 394 -9.09 -28.96 -9.80
CA VAL A 394 -10.36 -28.91 -10.55
C VAL A 394 -11.18 -27.65 -10.21
N HIS A 395 -12.02 -27.25 -11.17
CA HIS A 395 -12.93 -26.12 -10.98
C HIS A 395 -13.93 -26.43 -9.87
N ALA A 396 -14.38 -25.39 -9.17
CA ALA A 396 -15.55 -25.52 -8.32
C ALA A 396 -16.79 -25.61 -9.22
N THR A 397 -17.74 -26.49 -8.86
CA THR A 397 -19.04 -26.59 -9.50
C THR A 397 -20.09 -26.03 -8.56
N ILE A 398 -20.77 -24.98 -8.99
CA ILE A 398 -21.80 -24.28 -8.22
C ILE A 398 -23.14 -24.57 -8.89
N ASN A 399 -24.10 -25.10 -8.13
CA ASN A 399 -25.48 -25.19 -8.57
C ASN A 399 -26.15 -23.85 -8.27
N THR A 400 -26.70 -23.21 -9.28
CA THR A 400 -27.49 -21.98 -9.14
C THR A 400 -28.95 -22.29 -9.44
N VAL A 401 -29.82 -21.85 -8.56
CA VAL A 401 -31.28 -21.93 -8.73
C VAL A 401 -31.80 -20.49 -8.78
N SER A 402 -32.59 -20.17 -9.79
CA SER A 402 -33.34 -18.92 -9.84
C SER A 402 -34.82 -19.22 -10.02
N ALA A 403 -35.65 -18.60 -9.19
CA ALA A 403 -37.10 -18.74 -9.24
C ALA A 403 -37.75 -17.39 -9.51
N ASP A 404 -38.62 -17.34 -10.52
CA ASP A 404 -39.48 -16.19 -10.80
C ASP A 404 -40.85 -16.44 -10.17
N LEU A 405 -41.26 -15.51 -9.31
CA LEU A 405 -42.52 -15.52 -8.57
C LEU A 405 -43.41 -14.43 -9.17
N SER A 406 -44.53 -14.83 -9.76
CA SER A 406 -45.54 -13.92 -10.29
C SER A 406 -46.38 -13.32 -9.16
N CYS A 407 -46.59 -12.00 -9.25
CA CYS A 407 -47.40 -11.19 -8.34
C CYS A 407 -48.52 -10.47 -9.13
N GLY A 408 -49.51 -11.23 -9.59
CA GLY A 408 -50.49 -10.73 -10.54
C GLY A 408 -49.90 -10.45 -11.93
N GLU A 409 -50.72 -9.85 -12.81
CA GLU A 409 -50.33 -9.62 -14.20
C GLU A 409 -49.23 -8.55 -14.32
N GLY A 410 -48.15 -8.88 -15.02
CA GLY A 410 -47.05 -7.96 -15.30
C GLY A 410 -46.09 -7.67 -14.14
N ASN A 411 -46.17 -8.35 -12.99
CA ASN A 411 -45.22 -8.17 -11.89
C ASN A 411 -44.50 -9.46 -11.53
N THR A 412 -43.17 -9.38 -11.40
CA THR A 412 -42.32 -10.55 -11.19
C THR A 412 -41.24 -10.27 -10.13
N PHE A 413 -41.24 -11.05 -9.06
CA PHE A 413 -40.14 -11.14 -8.10
C PHE A 413 -39.20 -12.28 -8.49
N ARG A 414 -37.90 -12.11 -8.27
CA ARG A 414 -36.88 -13.14 -8.53
C ARG A 414 -36.12 -13.45 -7.26
N ALA A 415 -36.10 -14.72 -6.90
CA ALA A 415 -35.21 -15.26 -5.89
C ALA A 415 -34.05 -16.00 -6.57
N THR A 416 -32.84 -15.84 -6.04
CA THR A 416 -31.64 -16.55 -6.51
C THR A 416 -30.93 -17.22 -5.35
N GLY A 417 -30.59 -18.48 -5.53
CA GLY A 417 -29.82 -19.26 -4.59
C GLY A 417 -28.68 -19.99 -5.25
N SER A 418 -27.64 -20.27 -4.47
CA SER A 418 -26.51 -21.06 -4.94
C SER A 418 -25.99 -22.00 -3.85
N THR A 419 -25.51 -23.16 -4.28
CA THR A 419 -24.82 -24.15 -3.43
C THR A 419 -23.59 -24.67 -4.13
N ILE A 420 -22.55 -24.96 -3.35
CA ILE A 420 -21.33 -25.57 -3.85
C ILE A 420 -21.58 -27.08 -4.01
N ALA A 421 -21.76 -27.52 -5.25
CA ALA A 421 -21.91 -28.94 -5.57
C ALA A 421 -20.59 -29.70 -5.44
N ASN A 422 -19.50 -29.04 -5.83
CA ASN A 422 -18.13 -29.51 -5.63
C ASN A 422 -17.23 -28.29 -5.40
N ALA A 423 -16.54 -28.25 -4.26
CA ALA A 423 -15.69 -27.13 -3.90
C ALA A 423 -14.44 -27.01 -4.79
N GLY A 424 -13.92 -28.12 -5.33
CA GLY A 424 -12.69 -28.14 -6.11
C GLY A 424 -11.58 -27.33 -5.43
N PHE A 425 -10.97 -26.41 -6.19
CA PHE A 425 -9.93 -25.51 -5.68
C PHE A 425 -10.36 -24.63 -4.48
N MET A 426 -11.65 -24.33 -4.31
CA MET A 426 -12.16 -23.45 -3.24
C MET A 426 -11.95 -24.04 -1.85
N ALA A 427 -11.79 -25.37 -1.74
CA ALA A 427 -11.42 -26.04 -0.50
C ALA A 427 -10.04 -25.61 0.02
N VAL A 428 -9.17 -25.15 -0.88
CA VAL A 428 -7.79 -24.71 -0.55
C VAL A 428 -7.68 -23.19 -0.56
N TYR A 429 -8.24 -22.53 -1.58
CA TYR A 429 -8.03 -21.09 -1.79
C TYR A 429 -9.22 -20.39 -2.47
N LEU A 430 -9.51 -19.17 -1.99
CA LEU A 430 -10.44 -18.20 -2.58
C LEU A 430 -9.79 -16.81 -2.56
N GLU A 431 -9.93 -16.03 -3.63
CA GLU A 431 -9.42 -14.64 -3.66
C GLU A 431 -10.17 -13.73 -2.69
N GLY A 432 -9.46 -12.74 -2.14
CA GLY A 432 -10.11 -11.63 -1.44
C GLY A 432 -10.74 -10.65 -2.43
N ARG A 433 -11.81 -9.98 -2.00
CA ARG A 433 -12.41 -8.83 -2.71
C ARG A 433 -12.12 -7.55 -1.95
N ASP A 434 -11.89 -6.44 -2.67
CA ASP A 434 -11.50 -5.14 -2.07
C ASP A 434 -12.67 -4.48 -1.32
N ASP A 435 -13.91 -4.67 -1.79
CA ASP A 435 -15.11 -4.06 -1.23
C ASP A 435 -16.21 -5.10 -0.99
N GLN A 436 -17.03 -4.88 0.04
CA GLN A 436 -18.02 -5.87 0.49
C GLN A 436 -19.24 -6.00 -0.45
N LYS A 437 -19.46 -5.04 -1.35
CA LYS A 437 -20.62 -5.02 -2.26
C LYS A 437 -20.63 -6.18 -3.26
N ASP A 438 -19.47 -6.77 -3.53
CA ASP A 438 -19.36 -7.90 -4.46
C ASP A 438 -19.57 -9.26 -3.77
N LYS A 439 -20.03 -9.35 -2.52
CA LYS A 439 -20.10 -10.61 -1.74
C LYS A 439 -21.12 -11.65 -2.24
N ASP A 440 -22.07 -11.28 -3.10
CA ASP A 440 -23.17 -12.17 -3.50
C ASP A 440 -22.74 -13.45 -4.21
N ASP A 441 -21.58 -13.45 -4.89
CA ASP A 441 -21.13 -14.61 -5.68
C ASP A 441 -20.56 -15.77 -4.82
N ASP A 442 -20.28 -15.55 -3.53
CA ASP A 442 -19.58 -16.51 -2.65
C ASP A 442 -20.42 -16.96 -1.43
N GLN A 443 -21.60 -16.39 -1.22
CA GLN A 443 -22.50 -16.81 -0.14
C GLN A 443 -23.43 -17.92 -0.63
N GLU A 444 -23.43 -19.04 0.09
CA GLU A 444 -24.41 -20.09 -0.12
C GLU A 444 -25.77 -19.64 0.38
N THR A 445 -26.56 -19.05 -0.52
CA THR A 445 -27.97 -18.81 -0.27
C THR A 445 -28.74 -20.02 -0.78
N LEU A 446 -29.12 -20.93 0.10
CA LEU A 446 -29.92 -22.08 -0.28
C LEU A 446 -31.38 -21.62 -0.48
N LEU A 447 -31.94 -21.81 -1.68
CA LEU A 447 -33.38 -21.71 -1.88
C LEU A 447 -34.05 -23.03 -1.50
N PRO A 448 -35.29 -23.01 -0.95
CA PRO A 448 -36.08 -24.22 -0.75
C PRO A 448 -36.40 -24.89 -2.10
N GLU A 449 -36.85 -26.14 -2.07
CA GLU A 449 -37.36 -26.78 -3.29
C GLU A 449 -38.66 -26.12 -3.77
N LEU A 450 -38.61 -25.52 -4.96
CA LEU A 450 -39.75 -24.84 -5.57
C LEU A 450 -40.21 -25.57 -6.83
N LYS A 451 -41.54 -25.70 -7.00
CA LYS A 451 -42.17 -26.29 -8.19
C LYS A 451 -42.94 -25.24 -8.97
N VAL A 452 -42.89 -25.29 -10.29
CA VAL A 452 -43.69 -24.39 -11.14
C VAL A 452 -45.17 -24.61 -10.85
N GLY A 453 -45.92 -23.51 -10.68
CA GLY A 453 -47.32 -23.50 -10.27
C GLY A 453 -47.56 -23.57 -8.75
N GLN A 454 -46.50 -23.73 -7.94
CA GLN A 454 -46.63 -23.69 -6.48
C GLN A 454 -47.04 -22.29 -6.00
N VAL A 455 -47.99 -22.24 -5.09
CA VAL A 455 -48.44 -21.01 -4.42
C VAL A 455 -47.69 -20.88 -3.10
N LEU A 456 -47.08 -19.72 -2.87
CA LEU A 456 -46.29 -19.39 -1.69
C LEU A 456 -46.99 -18.28 -0.91
N GLN A 457 -46.99 -18.38 0.41
CA GLN A 457 -47.54 -17.31 1.25
C GLN A 457 -46.60 -16.10 1.24
N LEU A 458 -47.16 -14.93 0.97
CA LEU A 458 -46.45 -13.66 1.05
C LEU A 458 -46.56 -13.15 2.49
N ASN A 459 -45.44 -13.03 3.19
CA ASN A 459 -45.41 -12.51 4.55
C ASN A 459 -45.35 -10.98 4.56
N GLU A 460 -44.48 -10.39 3.75
CA GLU A 460 -44.21 -8.95 3.76
C GLU A 460 -43.61 -8.47 2.43
N ILE A 461 -44.01 -7.28 1.97
CA ILE A 461 -43.29 -6.53 0.91
C ILE A 461 -42.55 -5.37 1.55
N ILE A 462 -41.23 -5.33 1.32
CA ILE A 462 -40.29 -4.42 1.97
C ILE A 462 -39.61 -3.56 0.90
N PRO A 463 -39.99 -2.28 0.84
CA PRO A 463 -39.17 -1.24 0.23
C PRO A 463 -37.85 -1.07 0.98
N ALA A 464 -36.74 -1.09 0.25
CA ALA A 464 -35.42 -0.76 0.76
C ALA A 464 -34.89 0.47 0.03
N GLN A 465 -34.62 1.53 0.79
CA GLN A 465 -33.98 2.74 0.28
C GLN A 465 -32.49 2.50 0.12
N HIS A 466 -31.97 2.92 -1.02
CA HIS A 466 -30.55 2.87 -1.34
C HIS A 466 -30.10 4.20 -1.90
N PHE A 467 -28.79 4.35 -1.92
CA PHE A 467 -28.17 5.44 -2.63
C PHE A 467 -26.98 4.93 -3.42
N THR A 468 -26.72 5.59 -4.54
CA THR A 468 -25.47 5.38 -5.26
C THR A 468 -24.29 5.77 -4.36
N GLU A 469 -23.16 5.09 -4.51
CA GLU A 469 -21.94 5.42 -3.79
C GLU A 469 -20.86 5.81 -4.79
N PRO A 470 -19.98 6.75 -4.43
CA PRO A 470 -18.85 7.09 -5.27
C PRO A 470 -17.89 5.91 -5.38
N PRO A 471 -17.01 5.90 -6.40
CA PRO A 471 -15.95 4.89 -6.48
C PRO A 471 -15.10 4.93 -5.19
N PRO A 472 -14.76 3.76 -4.62
CA PRO A 472 -14.05 3.71 -3.35
C PRO A 472 -12.64 4.28 -3.49
N ARG A 473 -12.15 4.98 -2.47
CA ARG A 473 -10.75 5.42 -2.42
C ARG A 473 -9.80 4.24 -2.62
N PHE A 474 -8.62 4.49 -3.19
CA PHE A 474 -7.62 3.44 -3.33
C PHE A 474 -7.10 2.99 -1.95
N GLY A 475 -7.07 1.69 -1.69
CA GLY A 475 -6.11 1.09 -0.77
C GLY A 475 -4.81 0.70 -1.49
N GLU A 476 -3.84 0.16 -0.75
CA GLU A 476 -2.58 -0.31 -1.36
C GLU A 476 -2.82 -1.39 -2.43
N ALA A 477 -3.69 -2.37 -2.17
CA ALA A 477 -4.03 -3.42 -3.14
C ALA A 477 -4.61 -2.85 -4.44
N SER A 478 -5.68 -2.06 -4.34
CA SER A 478 -6.35 -1.48 -5.51
C SER A 478 -5.44 -0.50 -6.27
N LEU A 479 -4.53 0.20 -5.59
CA LEU A 479 -3.57 1.08 -6.26
C LEU A 479 -2.54 0.27 -7.06
N VAL A 480 -1.98 -0.80 -6.48
CA VAL A 480 -1.08 -1.71 -7.22
C VAL A 480 -1.78 -2.32 -8.42
N LYS A 481 -3.05 -2.73 -8.27
CA LYS A 481 -3.86 -3.25 -9.37
C LYS A 481 -3.99 -2.22 -10.50
N SER A 482 -4.36 -0.98 -10.20
CA SER A 482 -4.49 0.06 -11.22
C SER A 482 -3.14 0.45 -11.84
N LEU A 483 -2.06 0.49 -11.06
CA LEU A 483 -0.71 0.72 -11.60
C LEU A 483 -0.33 -0.36 -12.64
N GLU A 484 -0.62 -1.62 -12.34
CA GLU A 484 -0.41 -2.74 -13.28
C GLU A 484 -1.32 -2.61 -14.52
N GLU A 485 -2.61 -2.34 -14.35
CA GLU A 485 -3.57 -2.19 -15.46
C GLU A 485 -3.19 -1.06 -16.42
N PHE A 486 -2.66 0.06 -15.90
CA PHE A 486 -2.16 1.16 -16.71
C PHE A 486 -0.71 0.99 -17.18
N GLY A 487 -0.02 -0.12 -16.84
CA GLY A 487 1.37 -0.34 -17.22
C GLY A 487 2.39 0.59 -16.52
N ILE A 488 1.99 1.22 -15.42
CA ILE A 488 2.79 2.18 -14.66
C ILE A 488 3.61 1.44 -13.59
N GLY A 489 4.93 1.47 -13.73
CA GLY A 489 5.84 0.76 -12.85
C GLY A 489 5.96 -0.73 -13.20
N ARG A 490 6.66 -1.48 -12.35
CA ARG A 490 7.04 -2.89 -12.54
C ARG A 490 7.06 -3.61 -11.18
N PRO A 491 7.12 -4.95 -11.14
CA PRO A 491 7.26 -5.72 -9.89
C PRO A 491 8.28 -5.18 -8.89
N SER A 492 9.41 -4.65 -9.37
CA SER A 492 10.46 -4.07 -8.54
C SER A 492 10.15 -2.68 -7.96
N THR A 493 9.09 -2.00 -8.41
CA THR A 493 8.86 -0.58 -8.13
C THR A 493 7.53 -0.26 -7.44
N TYR A 494 6.54 -1.15 -7.47
CA TYR A 494 5.22 -0.89 -6.85
C TYR A 494 5.31 -0.44 -5.39
N ALA A 495 6.04 -1.20 -4.55
CA ALA A 495 6.18 -0.89 -3.13
C ALA A 495 6.96 0.42 -2.90
N SER A 496 7.96 0.73 -3.75
CA SER A 496 8.74 1.96 -3.62
C SER A 496 7.94 3.19 -4.05
N ILE A 497 7.12 3.10 -5.09
CA ILE A 497 6.24 4.19 -5.56
C ILE A 497 5.33 4.62 -4.40
N ILE A 498 4.61 3.66 -3.81
CA ILE A 498 3.69 3.91 -2.70
C ILE A 498 4.42 4.51 -1.49
N SER A 499 5.55 3.90 -1.12
CA SER A 499 6.36 4.38 0.02
C SER A 499 6.87 5.81 -0.20
N THR A 500 7.26 6.17 -1.44
CA THR A 500 7.70 7.53 -1.76
C THR A 500 6.57 8.54 -1.66
N LEU A 501 5.37 8.24 -2.16
CA LEU A 501 4.23 9.15 -2.07
C LEU A 501 3.89 9.52 -0.63
N GLN A 502 3.89 8.52 0.27
CA GLN A 502 3.68 8.73 1.69
C GLN A 502 4.83 9.50 2.34
N ALA A 503 6.08 9.13 2.05
CA ALA A 503 7.26 9.77 2.62
C ALA A 503 7.40 11.25 2.24
N ARG A 504 6.82 11.65 1.09
CA ARG A 504 6.77 13.03 0.60
C ARG A 504 5.55 13.82 1.06
N ASP A 505 4.69 13.24 1.89
CA ASP A 505 3.46 13.86 2.39
C ASP A 505 2.51 14.30 1.28
N TYR A 506 2.52 13.58 0.14
CA TYR A 506 1.56 13.80 -0.95
C TYR A 506 0.24 13.08 -0.70
N VAL A 507 0.30 11.97 0.02
CA VAL A 507 -0.87 11.17 0.38
C VAL A 507 -0.76 10.71 1.83
N LYS A 508 -1.89 10.59 2.49
CA LYS A 508 -2.03 9.95 3.80
C LYS A 508 -2.76 8.63 3.63
N LEU A 509 -2.43 7.67 4.49
CA LEU A 509 -3.13 6.39 4.55
C LEU A 509 -3.96 6.36 5.83
N GLU A 510 -5.27 6.46 5.70
CA GLU A 510 -6.21 6.49 6.82
C GLU A 510 -7.21 5.37 6.64
N LYS A 511 -7.43 4.56 7.69
CA LYS A 511 -8.28 3.36 7.63
C LYS A 511 -7.98 2.47 6.40
N LYS A 512 -6.69 2.35 6.03
CA LYS A 512 -6.18 1.62 4.85
C LYS A 512 -6.60 2.18 3.48
N ARG A 513 -7.05 3.43 3.41
CA ARG A 513 -7.41 4.14 2.18
C ARG A 513 -6.54 5.39 2.01
N PHE A 514 -6.14 5.68 0.78
CA PHE A 514 -5.34 6.83 0.43
C PHE A 514 -6.20 8.09 0.32
N TYR A 515 -5.75 9.15 0.97
CA TYR A 515 -6.28 10.49 0.85
C TYR A 515 -5.17 11.40 0.30
N PRO A 516 -5.40 12.14 -0.79
CA PRO A 516 -4.42 13.12 -1.25
C PRO A 516 -4.36 14.30 -0.26
N THR A 517 -3.16 14.76 0.05
CA THR A 517 -2.99 15.99 0.83
C THR A 517 -3.20 17.22 -0.05
N ASP A 518 -3.43 18.40 0.54
CA ASP A 518 -3.44 19.68 -0.19
C ASP A 518 -2.20 19.87 -1.08
N VAL A 519 -1.04 19.49 -0.54
CA VAL A 519 0.22 19.56 -1.26
C VAL A 519 0.22 18.58 -2.43
N GLY A 520 -0.26 17.35 -2.23
CA GLY A 520 -0.42 16.37 -3.29
C GLY A 520 -1.34 16.85 -4.41
N ARG A 521 -2.48 17.47 -4.08
CA ARG A 521 -3.43 18.03 -5.05
C ARG A 521 -2.82 19.15 -5.87
N ILE A 522 -2.15 20.11 -5.23
CA ILE A 522 -1.54 21.25 -5.94
C ILE A 522 -0.38 20.80 -6.82
N VAL A 523 0.46 19.88 -6.34
CA VAL A 523 1.52 19.29 -7.17
C VAL A 523 0.93 18.53 -8.35
N ASN A 524 -0.12 17.73 -8.13
CA ASN A 524 -0.81 17.05 -9.21
C ASN A 524 -1.35 18.04 -10.25
N LYS A 525 -2.12 19.05 -9.80
CA LYS A 525 -2.70 20.10 -10.66
C LYS A 525 -1.64 20.77 -11.53
N PHE A 526 -0.56 21.26 -10.90
CA PHE A 526 0.56 21.88 -11.60
C PHE A 526 1.15 20.96 -12.70
N LEU A 527 1.37 19.68 -12.37
CA LEU A 527 1.94 18.74 -13.32
C LEU A 527 0.96 18.37 -14.43
N THR A 528 -0.33 18.21 -14.14
CA THR A 528 -1.35 17.89 -15.15
C THR A 528 -1.62 19.06 -16.09
N GLU A 529 -1.48 20.30 -15.64
CA GLU A 529 -1.69 21.51 -16.45
C GLU A 529 -0.46 21.89 -17.29
N HIS A 530 0.75 21.71 -16.75
CA HIS A 530 1.97 22.21 -17.41
C HIS A 530 2.88 21.12 -17.95
N PHE A 531 2.77 19.88 -17.44
CA PHE A 531 3.61 18.74 -17.80
C PHE A 531 2.77 17.53 -18.23
N THR A 532 1.59 17.76 -18.82
CA THR A 532 0.57 16.75 -19.13
C THR A 532 1.13 15.49 -19.79
N LYS A 533 2.00 15.66 -20.81
CA LYS A 533 2.68 14.55 -21.50
C LYS A 533 3.45 13.64 -20.53
N TYR A 534 4.15 14.22 -19.56
CA TYR A 534 5.05 13.50 -18.65
C TYR A 534 4.34 12.86 -17.44
N VAL A 535 3.09 13.24 -17.18
CA VAL A 535 2.22 12.61 -16.17
C VAL A 535 1.06 11.84 -16.78
N ASP A 536 1.08 11.65 -18.09
CA ASP A 536 0.13 10.81 -18.82
C ASP A 536 0.42 9.33 -18.55
N TYR A 537 -0.65 8.55 -18.37
CA TYR A 537 -0.58 7.13 -18.07
C TYR A 537 0.05 6.36 -19.23
N ASN A 538 -0.39 6.64 -20.47
CA ASN A 538 0.10 5.95 -21.66
C ASN A 538 1.54 6.33 -22.01
N PHE A 539 1.94 7.59 -21.78
CA PHE A 539 3.34 7.99 -21.93
C PHE A 539 4.24 7.27 -20.92
N THR A 540 3.81 7.19 -19.66
CA THR A 540 4.58 6.49 -18.61
C THR A 540 4.69 5.00 -18.91
N ALA A 541 3.61 4.36 -19.36
CA ALA A 541 3.60 2.96 -19.75
C ALA A 541 4.55 2.67 -20.92
N ARG A 542 4.46 3.48 -22.00
CA ARG A 542 5.34 3.35 -23.17
C ARG A 542 6.81 3.50 -22.82
N LEU A 543 7.14 4.42 -21.91
CA LEU A 543 8.52 4.59 -21.47
C LEU A 543 9.04 3.38 -20.67
N GLU A 544 8.18 2.72 -19.88
CA GLU A 544 8.58 1.45 -19.26
C GLU A 544 8.70 0.32 -20.30
N ASP A 545 7.86 0.30 -21.34
CA ASP A 545 7.99 -0.66 -22.45
C ASP A 545 9.29 -0.46 -23.24
N ASP A 546 9.69 0.80 -23.45
CA ASP A 546 10.98 1.15 -24.05
C ASP A 546 12.17 0.68 -23.20
N LEU A 547 12.09 0.80 -21.87
CA LEU A 547 13.11 0.26 -20.96
C LEU A 547 13.18 -1.27 -21.04
N ASP A 548 12.04 -1.94 -21.20
CA ASP A 548 12.02 -3.39 -21.37
C ASP A 548 12.59 -3.79 -22.74
N ALA A 549 12.32 -3.01 -23.80
CA ALA A 549 12.93 -3.21 -25.12
C ALA A 549 14.45 -3.03 -25.11
N ILE A 550 14.97 -2.04 -24.36
CA ILE A 550 16.41 -1.89 -24.12
C ILE A 550 16.96 -3.15 -23.44
N SER A 551 16.27 -3.69 -22.42
CA SER A 551 16.75 -4.88 -21.71
C SER A 551 16.86 -6.15 -22.56
N ARG A 552 16.16 -6.18 -23.71
CA ARG A 552 16.19 -7.27 -24.70
C ARG A 552 17.10 -6.97 -25.91
N GLY A 553 17.77 -5.81 -25.94
CA GLY A 553 18.60 -5.37 -27.05
C GLY A 553 17.80 -4.89 -28.28
N GLU A 554 16.49 -4.69 -28.15
CA GLU A 554 15.60 -4.27 -29.25
C GLU A 554 15.65 -2.74 -29.49
N LYS A 555 16.08 -1.97 -28.49
CA LYS A 555 16.18 -0.50 -28.54
C LYS A 555 17.49 -0.04 -27.90
N GLN A 556 18.08 1.02 -28.46
CA GLN A 556 19.28 1.66 -27.92
C GLN A 556 18.91 2.75 -26.90
N TRP A 557 19.64 2.83 -25.80
CA TRP A 557 19.25 3.71 -24.70
C TRP A 557 19.56 5.20 -24.90
N VAL A 558 20.71 5.54 -25.49
CA VAL A 558 21.11 6.94 -25.71
C VAL A 558 20.10 7.68 -26.60
N PRO A 559 19.63 7.12 -27.74
CA PRO A 559 18.57 7.77 -28.53
C PRO A 559 17.28 8.03 -27.73
N LEU A 560 16.83 7.07 -26.92
CA LEU A 560 15.67 7.23 -26.05
C LEU A 560 15.87 8.40 -25.06
N MET A 561 17.06 8.49 -24.46
CA MET A 561 17.41 9.57 -23.54
C MET A 561 17.37 10.93 -24.25
N LYS A 562 17.89 11.05 -25.48
CA LYS A 562 17.86 12.29 -26.28
C LYS A 562 16.43 12.72 -26.61
N GLU A 563 15.60 11.76 -27.05
CA GLU A 563 14.18 11.98 -27.38
C GLU A 563 13.37 12.47 -26.16
N PHE A 564 13.64 11.91 -24.98
CA PHE A 564 13.00 12.33 -23.74
C PHE A 564 13.51 13.69 -23.25
N TRP A 565 14.83 13.86 -23.15
CA TRP A 565 15.44 14.93 -22.38
C TRP A 565 15.29 16.32 -23.01
N GLY A 566 15.50 16.44 -24.32
CA GLY A 566 15.47 17.73 -25.01
C GLY A 566 14.15 18.48 -24.81
N PRO A 567 13.01 17.88 -25.20
CA PRO A 567 11.68 18.49 -25.03
C PRO A 567 11.32 18.71 -23.55
N PHE A 568 11.74 17.81 -22.66
CA PHE A 568 11.45 17.93 -21.23
C PHE A 568 12.17 19.13 -20.61
N LYS A 569 13.48 19.27 -20.85
CA LYS A 569 14.28 20.39 -20.35
C LYS A 569 13.78 21.72 -20.89
N ALA A 570 13.47 21.79 -22.19
CA ALA A 570 12.91 22.99 -22.80
C ALA A 570 11.61 23.43 -22.12
N LEU A 571 10.70 22.49 -21.85
CA LEU A 571 9.45 22.77 -21.14
C LEU A 571 9.68 23.22 -19.70
N VAL A 572 10.64 22.62 -18.98
CA VAL A 572 10.99 23.06 -17.61
C VAL A 572 11.47 24.51 -17.61
N VAL A 573 12.33 24.90 -18.56
CA VAL A 573 12.82 26.28 -18.69
C VAL A 573 11.67 27.24 -19.02
N GLU A 574 10.85 26.90 -20.01
CA GLU A 574 9.67 27.68 -20.39
C GLU A 574 8.74 27.93 -19.20
N LYS A 575 8.41 26.88 -18.43
CA LYS A 575 7.51 27.02 -17.26
C LYS A 575 8.16 27.72 -16.07
N ASP A 576 9.48 27.74 -15.99
CA ASP A 576 10.17 28.56 -14.98
C ASP A 576 10.04 30.06 -15.29
N GLU A 577 9.95 30.43 -16.56
CA GLU A 577 9.77 31.82 -16.98
C GLU A 577 8.28 32.22 -17.00
N SER A 578 7.41 31.35 -17.53
CA SER A 578 6.04 31.69 -17.86
C SER A 578 5.06 31.58 -16.68
N VAL A 579 5.32 30.72 -15.69
CA VAL A 579 4.37 30.44 -14.59
C VAL A 579 4.81 31.18 -13.33
N GLN A 580 3.95 32.00 -12.73
CA GLN A 580 4.26 32.60 -11.44
C GLN A 580 3.79 31.70 -10.30
N ARG A 581 4.47 31.78 -9.15
CA ARG A 581 4.07 31.02 -7.96
C ARG A 581 2.61 31.27 -7.57
N LYS A 582 2.16 32.53 -7.72
CA LYS A 582 0.80 32.90 -7.35
C LYS A 582 -0.24 32.15 -8.18
N ASP A 583 0.02 31.94 -9.47
CA ASP A 583 -0.89 31.27 -10.41
C ASP A 583 -1.13 29.79 -10.05
N VAL A 584 -0.19 29.19 -9.32
CA VAL A 584 -0.25 27.78 -8.90
C VAL A 584 -0.80 27.62 -7.49
N THR A 585 -0.41 28.53 -6.57
CA THR A 585 -0.76 28.39 -5.14
C THR A 585 -1.97 29.21 -4.72
N HIS A 586 -2.52 30.05 -5.59
CA HIS A 586 -3.71 30.86 -5.33
C HIS A 586 -4.82 30.40 -6.26
N GLU A 587 -5.98 30.13 -5.68
CA GLU A 587 -7.20 29.86 -6.39
C GLU A 587 -8.18 30.97 -6.04
N ALA A 588 -8.51 31.81 -7.02
CA ALA A 588 -9.44 32.92 -6.82
C ALA A 588 -10.83 32.39 -6.43
N ILE A 589 -11.47 33.06 -5.49
CA ILE A 589 -12.85 32.77 -5.09
C ILE A 589 -13.72 34.00 -5.32
N GLU A 590 -15.03 33.77 -5.43
CA GLU A 590 -15.99 34.86 -5.68
C GLU A 590 -16.22 35.75 -4.45
N ASP A 591 -15.99 35.20 -3.24
CA ASP A 591 -16.12 35.94 -1.98
C ASP A 591 -15.22 37.18 -1.93
N LYS A 592 -15.76 38.28 -1.40
CA LYS A 592 -15.00 39.50 -1.10
C LYS A 592 -14.47 39.50 0.32
N CYS A 593 -13.31 40.12 0.51
CA CYS A 593 -12.69 40.28 1.82
C CYS A 593 -13.60 41.12 2.74
N PRO A 594 -13.96 40.64 3.94
CA PRO A 594 -14.81 41.40 4.85
C PRO A 594 -14.07 42.61 5.47
N ASP A 595 -12.74 42.58 5.53
CA ASP A 595 -11.95 43.67 6.12
C ASP A 595 -11.72 44.84 5.16
N CYS A 596 -11.60 44.59 3.85
CA CYS A 596 -11.23 45.63 2.86
C CYS A 596 -12.06 45.62 1.56
N GLY A 597 -12.95 44.66 1.36
CA GLY A 597 -13.74 44.51 0.13
C GLY A 597 -12.98 44.00 -1.09
N GLY A 598 -11.66 43.78 -0.98
CA GLY A 598 -10.81 43.26 -2.05
C GLY A 598 -11.01 41.76 -2.34
N PRO A 599 -10.43 41.23 -3.43
CA PRO A 599 -10.56 39.82 -3.80
C PRO A 599 -9.90 38.89 -2.78
N LEU A 600 -10.47 37.70 -2.64
CA LEU A 600 -9.95 36.60 -1.83
C LEU A 600 -9.44 35.47 -2.72
N SER A 601 -8.47 34.72 -2.20
CA SER A 601 -7.98 33.50 -2.82
C SER A 601 -7.71 32.41 -1.80
N ILE A 602 -7.92 31.15 -2.18
CA ILE A 602 -7.46 29.98 -1.43
C ILE A 602 -5.96 29.82 -1.68
N ARG A 603 -5.18 29.80 -0.60
CA ARG A 603 -3.72 29.79 -0.60
C ARG A 603 -3.19 28.56 0.12
N LEU A 604 -2.08 28.01 -0.37
CA LEU A 604 -1.35 26.97 0.33
C LEU A 604 -0.39 27.56 1.38
N GLY A 605 -0.73 27.41 2.67
CA GLY A 605 0.09 27.81 3.80
C GLY A 605 0.96 26.69 4.35
N ARG A 606 1.65 26.96 5.48
CA ARG A 606 2.42 25.92 6.20
C ARG A 606 1.53 24.88 6.89
N ASN A 607 0.29 25.24 7.22
CA ASN A 607 -0.65 24.43 7.99
C ASN A 607 -1.77 23.81 7.14
N GLY A 608 -1.74 23.96 5.82
CA GLY A 608 -2.83 23.56 4.92
C GLY A 608 -3.30 24.73 4.05
N ARG A 609 -4.38 24.50 3.30
CA ARG A 609 -5.06 25.57 2.55
C ARG A 609 -5.81 26.52 3.49
N PHE A 610 -5.85 27.79 3.13
CA PHE A 610 -6.58 28.83 3.85
C PHE A 610 -7.00 29.93 2.85
N ILE A 611 -8.09 30.61 3.11
CA ILE A 611 -8.51 31.79 2.35
C ILE A 611 -7.74 33.00 2.85
N GLY A 612 -7.19 33.83 1.96
CA GLY A 612 -6.51 35.07 2.30
C GLY A 612 -6.79 36.20 1.32
N CYS A 613 -6.71 37.44 1.79
CA CYS A 613 -6.93 38.61 0.94
C CYS A 613 -5.72 38.91 0.02
N ASP A 614 -6.01 39.19 -1.26
CA ASP A 614 -5.04 39.51 -2.31
C ASP A 614 -4.35 40.86 -2.10
N SER A 615 -4.93 41.74 -1.29
CA SER A 615 -4.29 43.00 -0.86
C SER A 615 -3.26 42.83 0.26
N TYR A 616 -2.80 41.62 0.57
CA TYR A 616 -1.68 41.40 1.50
C TYR A 616 -0.38 42.01 0.95
N PRO A 617 0.43 42.75 1.73
CA PRO A 617 0.44 42.82 3.20
C PRO A 617 -0.48 43.88 3.83
N ASP A 618 -1.13 44.72 3.04
CA ASP A 618 -1.96 45.84 3.53
C ASP A 618 -3.25 45.34 4.19
N CYS A 619 -3.85 44.28 3.66
CA CYS A 619 -4.93 43.53 4.32
C CYS A 619 -4.42 42.16 4.80
N LYS A 620 -4.56 41.89 6.10
CA LYS A 620 -4.10 40.63 6.75
C LYS A 620 -5.22 39.62 6.99
N TYR A 621 -6.40 39.84 6.42
CA TYR A 621 -7.53 38.93 6.55
C TYR A 621 -7.16 37.52 6.08
N THR A 622 -7.45 36.54 6.93
CA THR A 622 -7.33 35.11 6.60
C THR A 622 -8.46 34.32 7.26
N ARG A 623 -8.93 33.27 6.58
CA ARG A 623 -9.95 32.34 7.06
C ARG A 623 -9.51 30.90 6.78
N ASN A 624 -9.71 29.98 7.72
CA ASN A 624 -9.32 28.58 7.53
C ASN A 624 -10.32 27.84 6.64
N LEU A 625 -9.85 26.76 6.02
CA LEU A 625 -10.70 25.76 5.37
C LEU A 625 -10.64 24.46 6.18
N ASP A 626 -11.72 23.69 6.15
CA ASP A 626 -11.76 22.36 6.72
C ASP A 626 -11.04 21.33 5.82
N GLU A 627 -11.09 20.04 6.20
CA GLU A 627 -10.41 18.97 5.45
C GLU A 627 -11.04 18.67 4.08
N ASN A 628 -12.27 19.13 3.85
CA ASN A 628 -13.00 19.02 2.57
C ASN A 628 -12.82 20.27 1.70
N GLY A 629 -12.11 21.30 2.20
CA GLY A 629 -11.98 22.58 1.51
C GLY A 629 -13.19 23.49 1.66
N GLU A 630 -14.09 23.17 2.59
CA GLU A 630 -15.24 23.99 2.97
C GLU A 630 -14.84 25.02 4.03
N ILE A 631 -15.68 26.05 4.21
CA ILE A 631 -15.42 27.12 5.17
C ILE A 631 -15.62 26.55 6.59
N GLU A 632 -14.53 26.44 7.35
CA GLU A 632 -14.61 26.11 8.77
C GLU A 632 -14.96 27.39 9.53
N GLU A 633 -16.23 27.53 9.93
CA GLU A 633 -16.62 28.63 10.81
C GLU A 633 -15.92 28.48 12.17
N PRO A 634 -15.32 29.55 12.71
CA PRO A 634 -14.64 29.45 13.98
C PRO A 634 -15.64 29.15 15.10
N GLU A 635 -15.50 27.99 15.74
CA GLU A 635 -16.24 27.64 16.95
C GLU A 635 -15.92 28.67 18.06
N ILE A 636 -16.85 29.59 18.29
CA ILE A 636 -16.76 30.59 19.36
C ILE A 636 -17.03 29.88 20.68
N ILE A 637 -16.17 30.12 21.66
CA ILE A 637 -16.40 29.66 23.03
C ILE A 637 -17.32 30.68 23.68
N GLU A 638 -18.61 30.41 23.58
CA GLU A 638 -19.64 31.17 24.27
C GLU A 638 -19.29 31.24 25.77
N ASP A 639 -19.55 32.40 26.38
CA ASP A 639 -19.27 32.71 27.80
C ASP A 639 -17.81 32.89 28.24
N ARG A 640 -16.82 32.80 27.34
CA ARG A 640 -15.41 33.09 27.69
C ARG A 640 -14.76 34.16 26.82
N LYS A 641 -14.36 35.25 27.47
CA LYS A 641 -13.55 36.33 26.87
C LYS A 641 -12.06 36.11 27.11
N CYS A 642 -11.24 36.63 26.20
CA CYS A 642 -9.79 36.59 26.31
C CYS A 642 -9.33 37.33 27.58
N PRO A 643 -8.57 36.68 28.49
CA PRO A 643 -8.15 37.30 29.75
C PRO A 643 -7.10 38.41 29.57
N LYS A 644 -6.62 38.65 28.33
CA LYS A 644 -5.64 39.70 28.03
C LYS A 644 -6.23 40.93 27.34
N CYS A 645 -7.34 40.78 26.60
CA CYS A 645 -7.87 41.86 25.76
C CYS A 645 -9.39 41.83 25.58
N GLU A 646 -10.10 40.96 26.32
CA GLU A 646 -11.55 40.82 26.34
C GLU A 646 -12.24 40.42 25.01
N SER A 647 -11.49 40.27 23.92
CA SER A 647 -12.00 39.74 22.66
C SER A 647 -12.48 38.29 22.80
N ALA A 648 -13.35 37.84 21.90
CA ALA A 648 -13.84 36.47 21.90
C ALA A 648 -12.70 35.42 21.81
N LEU A 649 -12.93 34.26 22.41
CA LEU A 649 -12.08 33.08 22.28
C LEU A 649 -12.68 32.13 21.25
N ILE A 650 -11.86 31.61 20.35
CA ILE A 650 -12.26 30.65 19.33
C ILE A 650 -11.37 29.42 19.34
N ILE A 651 -11.91 28.28 18.94
CA ILE A 651 -11.12 27.07 18.75
C ILE A 651 -10.38 27.17 17.40
N LYS A 652 -9.05 27.11 17.46
CA LYS A 652 -8.14 27.16 16.32
C LYS A 652 -7.39 25.85 16.18
N ARG A 653 -6.98 25.51 14.97
CA ARG A 653 -6.15 24.33 14.70
C ARG A 653 -4.67 24.72 14.56
N GLY A 654 -3.79 24.02 15.27
CA GLY A 654 -2.35 24.25 15.25
C GLY A 654 -1.55 22.96 15.06
N ARG A 655 -0.22 23.08 15.05
CA ARG A 655 0.71 21.95 14.87
C ARG A 655 0.50 20.78 15.85
N TYR A 656 -0.09 21.04 17.01
CA TYR A 656 -0.26 20.09 18.11
C TYR A 656 -1.73 19.68 18.34
N GLY A 657 -2.65 20.06 17.45
CA GLY A 657 -4.09 19.82 17.58
C GLY A 657 -4.91 21.10 17.69
N LYS A 658 -6.20 20.95 18.02
CA LYS A 658 -7.10 22.07 18.34
C LYS A 658 -6.65 22.75 19.64
N PHE A 659 -6.69 24.07 19.70
CA PHE A 659 -6.36 24.90 20.86
C PHE A 659 -7.28 26.12 20.88
N ILE A 660 -7.43 26.76 22.03
CA ILE A 660 -8.25 27.96 22.17
C ILE A 660 -7.34 29.17 21.94
N GLY A 661 -7.75 30.08 21.06
CA GLY A 661 -6.99 31.29 20.73
C GLY A 661 -7.86 32.54 20.69
N CYS A 662 -7.26 33.67 21.05
CA CYS A 662 -7.92 34.97 20.94
C CYS A 662 -8.24 35.34 19.48
N THR A 663 -9.40 35.95 19.24
CA THR A 663 -9.78 36.55 17.94
C THR A 663 -8.96 37.80 17.61
N GLY A 664 -8.50 38.56 18.61
CA GLY A 664 -7.65 39.75 18.44
C GLY A 664 -6.20 39.47 18.01
N TYR A 665 -5.88 38.28 17.48
CA TYR A 665 -4.58 37.96 16.90
C TYR A 665 -4.41 38.70 15.56
N PRO A 666 -3.25 39.32 15.24
CA PRO A 666 -1.92 39.12 15.83
C PRO A 666 -1.58 40.00 17.04
N ASP A 667 -2.41 41.00 17.35
CA ASP A 667 -2.13 42.00 18.40
C ASP A 667 -2.26 41.41 19.81
N CYS A 668 -3.17 40.46 20.00
CA CYS A 668 -3.26 39.61 21.18
C CYS A 668 -2.90 38.16 20.87
N ARG A 669 -1.77 37.69 21.41
CA ARG A 669 -1.24 36.32 21.21
C ARG A 669 -1.65 35.34 22.32
N HIS A 670 -2.78 35.58 22.98
CA HIS A 670 -3.28 34.65 24.00
C HIS A 670 -3.72 33.33 23.37
N ILE A 671 -3.21 32.22 23.92
CA ILE A 671 -3.56 30.85 23.55
C ILE A 671 -3.65 29.99 24.81
N GLU A 672 -4.54 29.00 24.81
CA GLU A 672 -4.66 28.00 25.86
C GLU A 672 -5.02 26.62 25.25
N PRO A 673 -4.72 25.51 25.94
CA PRO A 673 -5.07 24.18 25.46
C PRO A 673 -6.59 23.96 25.50
N LEU A 674 -7.11 23.18 24.54
CA LEU A 674 -8.54 22.82 24.50
C LEU A 674 -8.96 21.97 25.72
N GLU A 675 -8.12 21.00 26.09
CA GLU A 675 -8.27 20.19 27.31
C GLU A 675 -7.26 20.68 28.36
N LYS A 676 -7.72 21.07 29.55
CA LYS A 676 -6.80 21.38 30.66
C LYS A 676 -6.01 20.11 31.02
N PRO A 677 -4.66 20.18 31.09
CA PRO A 677 -3.86 19.03 31.50
C PRO A 677 -4.30 18.53 32.87
N VAL A 678 -4.51 17.21 33.01
CA VAL A 678 -4.89 16.60 34.28
C VAL A 678 -3.73 16.72 35.26
N ASP A 679 -4.00 17.24 36.46
CA ASP A 679 -3.02 17.31 37.54
C ASP A 679 -2.85 15.92 38.15
N THR A 680 -1.61 15.41 38.18
CA THR A 680 -1.29 14.12 38.81
C THR A 680 -1.25 14.21 40.34
N LYS A 681 -1.29 15.42 40.91
CA LYS A 681 -1.05 15.71 42.33
C LYS A 681 0.36 15.34 42.82
N VAL A 682 1.25 14.91 41.93
CA VAL A 682 2.64 14.59 42.26
C VAL A 682 3.51 15.82 42.06
N LEU A 683 4.23 16.23 43.11
CA LEU A 683 5.11 17.39 43.07
C LEU A 683 6.29 17.16 42.12
N CYS A 684 6.64 18.18 41.33
CA CYS A 684 7.78 18.10 40.41
C CYS A 684 9.09 17.93 41.20
N PRO A 685 9.85 16.85 40.99
CA PRO A 685 11.06 16.57 41.77
C PRO A 685 12.21 17.53 41.48
N GLU A 686 12.18 18.24 40.34
CA GLU A 686 13.24 19.18 39.96
C GLU A 686 13.07 20.58 40.58
N CYS A 687 11.84 21.09 40.68
CA CYS A 687 11.62 22.47 41.16
C CYS A 687 10.82 22.55 42.45
N SER A 688 10.14 21.49 42.88
CA SER A 688 9.31 21.42 44.10
C SER A 688 8.27 22.53 44.26
N GLN A 689 7.96 23.26 43.19
CA GLN A 689 7.10 24.45 43.19
C GLN A 689 5.76 24.22 42.48
N ALA A 690 5.61 23.09 41.79
CA ALA A 690 4.45 22.79 40.97
C ALA A 690 4.29 21.28 40.78
N ASN A 691 3.06 20.84 40.52
CA ASN A 691 2.77 19.44 40.22
C ASN A 691 3.15 19.06 38.77
N LEU A 692 3.28 17.76 38.53
CA LEU A 692 3.38 17.18 37.20
C LEU A 692 1.99 17.09 36.58
N LEU A 693 1.87 17.56 35.34
CA LEU A 693 0.62 17.52 34.58
C LEU A 693 0.70 16.47 33.48
N LYS A 694 -0.39 15.72 33.28
CA LYS A 694 -0.57 14.78 32.18
C LYS A 694 -0.84 15.54 30.88
N ARG A 695 0.02 15.35 29.87
CA ARG A 695 -0.02 16.05 28.58
C ARG A 695 0.07 15.07 27.41
N LYS A 696 -0.41 15.49 26.23
CA LYS A 696 -0.30 14.74 24.96
C LYS A 696 0.81 15.35 24.10
N SER A 697 1.70 14.52 23.57
CA SER A 697 2.75 14.93 22.62
C SER A 697 2.21 15.11 21.20
N ARG A 698 3.04 15.63 20.28
CA ARG A 698 2.70 15.81 18.85
C ARG A 698 2.17 14.55 18.18
N ASN A 699 2.61 13.37 18.60
CA ASN A 699 2.22 12.08 18.02
C ASN A 699 1.08 11.41 18.81
N GLY A 700 0.41 12.15 19.71
CA GLY A 700 -0.66 11.63 20.57
C GLY A 700 -0.19 10.84 21.81
N LYS A 701 1.12 10.57 21.96
CA LYS A 701 1.66 9.84 23.11
C LYS A 701 1.58 10.69 24.39
N ILE A 702 1.09 10.11 25.49
CA ILE A 702 1.00 10.75 26.80
C ILE A 702 2.40 10.90 27.41
N PHE A 703 2.63 12.03 28.07
CA PHE A 703 3.79 12.30 28.90
C PHE A 703 3.39 13.19 30.09
N TYR A 704 4.25 13.28 31.09
CA TYR A 704 3.99 14.04 32.30
C TYR A 704 5.10 15.08 32.48
N SER A 705 4.74 16.35 32.65
CA SER A 705 5.72 17.43 32.78
C SER A 705 5.29 18.47 33.80
N CYS A 706 6.26 19.17 34.38
CA CYS A 706 6.03 20.23 35.36
C CYS A 706 5.00 21.27 34.86
N ALA A 707 4.08 21.71 35.73
CA ALA A 707 3.13 22.77 35.39
C ALA A 707 3.83 24.10 35.03
N ASN A 708 5.02 24.36 35.60
CA ASN A 708 5.83 25.54 35.33
C ASN A 708 6.63 25.47 34.00
N TYR A 709 6.42 24.45 33.16
CA TYR A 709 7.02 24.40 31.84
C TYR A 709 6.63 25.65 31.01
N PRO A 710 7.57 26.36 30.35
CA PRO A 710 8.94 25.95 30.03
C PRO A 710 10.03 26.39 31.02
N LYS A 711 9.68 27.04 32.15
CA LYS A 711 10.65 27.49 33.16
C LYS A 711 11.32 26.31 33.88
N CYS A 712 10.54 25.27 34.20
CA CYS A 712 11.03 23.98 34.65
C CYS A 712 10.83 22.96 33.51
N LYS A 713 11.91 22.27 33.10
CA LYS A 713 11.91 21.38 31.92
C LYS A 713 11.72 19.91 32.26
N TYR A 714 11.48 19.58 33.53
CA TYR A 714 11.25 18.21 33.96
C TYR A 714 10.07 17.57 33.21
N ALA A 715 10.34 16.43 32.56
CA ALA A 715 9.34 15.63 31.88
C ALA A 715 9.71 14.14 31.89
N ILE A 716 8.71 13.29 32.06
CA ILE A 716 8.82 11.82 32.04
C ILE A 716 7.71 11.20 31.18
N TRP A 717 7.95 9.99 30.68
CA TRP A 717 6.99 9.29 29.82
C TRP A 717 5.99 8.43 30.60
N ASN A 718 6.39 8.01 31.79
CA ASN A 718 5.64 7.12 32.66
C ASN A 718 4.86 7.94 33.69
N GLU A 719 3.76 7.39 34.18
CA GLU A 719 2.92 8.04 35.19
C GLU A 719 3.69 8.21 36.49
N PRO A 720 3.79 9.43 37.05
CA PRO A 720 4.51 9.66 38.30
C PRO A 720 3.72 9.13 39.50
N LEU A 721 4.44 8.64 40.50
CA LEU A 721 3.94 8.30 41.83
C LEU A 721 4.66 9.14 42.88
N ALA A 722 3.92 9.65 43.86
CA ALA A 722 4.47 10.39 45.00
C ALA A 722 5.14 9.47 46.03
N GLU A 723 6.08 8.64 45.57
CA GLU A 723 6.87 7.71 46.36
C GLU A 723 8.35 8.00 46.16
N ILE A 724 9.13 8.01 47.25
CA ILE A 724 10.58 8.22 47.19
C ILE A 724 11.24 6.90 46.77
N CYS A 725 12.16 6.96 45.81
CA CYS A 725 12.93 5.79 45.39
C CYS A 725 13.84 5.30 46.53
N PRO A 726 13.76 4.03 46.97
CA PRO A 726 14.56 3.53 48.09
C PRO A 726 16.05 3.35 47.74
N ASP A 727 16.39 3.18 46.45
CA ASP A 727 17.77 2.95 46.02
C ASP A 727 18.58 4.25 45.88
N CYS A 728 17.93 5.37 45.53
CA CYS A 728 18.63 6.61 45.19
C CYS A 728 17.99 7.89 45.76
N ASN A 729 16.98 7.76 46.62
CA ASN A 729 16.24 8.86 47.25
C ASN A 729 15.64 9.89 46.28
N TRP A 730 15.39 9.50 45.03
CA TRP A 730 14.73 10.40 44.09
C TRP A 730 13.28 10.65 44.54
N PRO A 731 12.74 11.89 44.50
CA PRO A 731 11.48 12.23 45.16
C PRO A 731 10.21 11.58 44.60
N ILE A 732 10.29 10.91 43.45
CA ILE A 732 9.15 10.25 42.79
C ILE A 732 9.54 8.89 42.19
N LEU A 733 8.57 8.01 42.05
CA LEU A 733 8.64 6.81 41.22
C LEU A 733 7.78 6.98 39.96
N SER A 734 7.82 6.02 39.04
CA SER A 734 6.98 6.04 37.84
C SER A 734 6.45 4.66 37.46
N ILE A 735 5.22 4.58 36.95
CA ILE A 735 4.58 3.32 36.56
C ILE A 735 4.98 2.94 35.13
N LYS A 736 5.48 1.73 34.95
CA LYS A 736 5.89 1.18 33.65
C LYS A 736 5.32 -0.22 33.45
N THR A 737 4.53 -0.40 32.41
CA THR A 737 4.05 -1.72 32.00
C THR A 737 4.97 -2.32 30.92
N THR A 738 5.45 -3.55 31.14
CA THR A 738 6.25 -4.30 30.17
C THR A 738 5.58 -5.62 29.79
N LYS A 739 5.78 -6.07 28.56
CA LYS A 739 5.21 -7.35 28.07
C LYS A 739 5.70 -8.58 28.84
N ARG A 740 6.83 -8.50 29.55
CA ARG A 740 7.48 -9.63 30.22
C ARG A 740 7.23 -9.67 31.72
N ARG A 741 7.06 -8.51 32.36
CA ARG A 741 7.02 -8.40 33.84
C ARG A 741 5.74 -7.76 34.37
N GLY A 742 4.79 -7.42 33.50
CA GLY A 742 3.57 -6.74 33.92
C GLY A 742 3.83 -5.27 34.26
N THR A 743 3.01 -4.72 35.15
CA THR A 743 3.10 -3.33 35.63
C THR A 743 4.05 -3.27 36.83
N GLU A 744 5.06 -2.41 36.73
CA GLU A 744 6.08 -2.20 37.77
C GLU A 744 6.18 -0.71 38.10
N LYS A 745 6.44 -0.35 39.35
CA LYS A 745 6.92 0.98 39.72
C LYS A 745 8.44 1.00 39.61
N VAL A 746 8.97 1.99 38.88
CA VAL A 746 10.39 2.12 38.53
C VAL A 746 10.91 3.51 38.81
N CYS A 747 12.17 3.63 39.17
CA CYS A 747 12.80 4.94 39.30
C CYS A 747 12.94 5.62 37.92
N PRO A 748 12.57 6.92 37.77
CA PRO A 748 12.75 7.63 36.51
C PRO A 748 14.20 8.02 36.22
N GLN A 749 15.12 7.91 37.20
CA GLN A 749 16.54 8.22 37.01
C GLN A 749 17.26 7.11 36.24
N LYS A 750 17.93 7.48 35.13
CA LYS A 750 18.57 6.52 34.21
C LYS A 750 19.63 5.64 34.87
N GLU A 751 20.27 6.13 35.91
CA GLU A 751 21.36 5.44 36.63
C GLU A 751 20.84 4.51 37.73
N CYS A 752 19.58 4.68 38.15
CA CYS A 752 18.94 3.85 39.16
C CYS A 752 18.20 2.67 38.53
N LYS A 753 18.37 1.46 39.07
CA LYS A 753 17.77 0.22 38.56
C LYS A 753 16.58 -0.27 39.38
N PHE A 754 16.11 0.52 40.34
CA PHE A 754 14.96 0.18 41.18
C PHE A 754 13.72 -0.17 40.34
N SER A 755 13.11 -1.31 40.66
CA SER A 755 11.89 -1.82 40.03
C SER A 755 11.17 -2.76 40.99
N GLU A 756 9.87 -2.54 41.19
CA GLU A 756 9.02 -3.36 42.05
C GLU A 756 7.66 -3.60 41.36
N PRO A 757 7.04 -4.78 41.46
CA PRO A 757 5.69 -5.01 40.95
C PRO A 757 4.69 -3.97 41.49
N TYR A 758 3.77 -3.54 40.66
CA TYR A 758 2.72 -2.59 41.02
C TYR A 758 1.36 -3.12 40.58
N GLU A 759 0.52 -3.45 41.55
CA GLU A 759 -0.87 -3.82 41.32
C GLU A 759 -1.71 -2.55 41.19
N VAL A 760 -2.53 -2.50 40.14
CA VAL A 760 -3.45 -1.37 39.91
C VAL A 760 -4.73 -1.73 40.64
N ASP A 761 -5.10 -0.99 41.68
CA ASP A 761 -6.45 -1.06 42.23
C ASP A 761 -7.44 -0.67 41.12
N GLU A 762 -8.26 -1.61 40.67
CA GLU A 762 -9.37 -1.29 39.77
C GLU A 762 -10.36 -0.37 40.51
N PRO A 763 -10.84 0.73 39.88
CA PRO A 763 -11.89 1.52 40.48
C PRO A 763 -13.14 0.65 40.63
N SER A 764 -13.74 0.63 41.82
CA SER A 764 -15.08 0.10 42.03
C SER A 764 -16.03 0.76 41.05
N SER A 765 -16.85 -0.05 40.37
CA SER A 765 -17.77 0.34 39.31
C SER A 765 -19.00 1.11 39.78
N ASP A 766 -18.83 2.08 40.68
CA ASP A 766 -19.87 3.01 41.12
C ASP A 766 -19.35 4.46 40.94
N ASP A 767 -19.50 4.99 39.73
CA ASP A 767 -19.90 6.37 39.40
C ASP A 767 -19.92 6.62 37.88
#